data_AF-A0A941ZF40-F1
#
_entry.id   AF-A0A941ZF40-F1
#
_cell.length_a   1.000
_cell.length_b   1.000
_cell.length_c   1.000
_cell.angle_alpha   90.00
_cell.angle_beta   90.00
_cell.angle_gamma   90.00
#
_symmetry.space_group_name_H-M   'P 1'
#
loop_
_entity.id
_entity.type
_entity.pdbx_description
1 polymer ?
#
loop_
_entity_poly.entity_id
_entity_poly.type
_entity_poly.pdbx_seq_one_letter_code
_entity_poly.pdbx_strand_id
1 'polypeptide(L)'
;MKIHEYQGKEIFKKYGVPVPRAIPAFSVDDAIKAAQALGGSVWVVKAQIHAGGRGKGGGVKVAKSMDEVKQYAEQILGMQLVTHQTGPAGQKVRRLLIEEGADIQKEYYLGMVIDRATQKVCVMASSEGGMNIEEVAEHTPELIHKLFVNPVTGVTDAEGDELATRMGMPAQCVQQARATIQKLYQAFVETDADLAEINPLITTGDGRVVALDAKMNFDSNALYRHPEIVEMRDLDEEDPAEIEASKHDLAYISLDGNIGCLVNGAGLAMATMDTIKLYGGEPANFLDVGGGASTEKVTEAFKIMLQNPNLKAILVNIFGGIMKCDVIAEGVISAAKQVHLQVPLVVRMKGTNEDLGKKMLAESGLPIITANTMAQAAERVVAAADGKPIPTGDGLSHFDKTGLVAGAVAGVAGVAATVGDKVGDMAEGIVDTVKDVMGDVIDLAQDAKHAVNDAAEGAIGTVKNVAGDAIGLAGDTIHAVGDAAGDAVSVMGDILEGTVDVVKDLAGGAVHLADDAVHLAGDAIRLRDDMLSEQADGAVRLADNAVESVGDVGKAVVGAMTGAGAVGAATLGTAGEDAGKSDGGLLGFVKRWWWLAALALLALWLFKSCTGGTVEAPKQPDTNVATVQTPPVTAPTVAANIPADLAALFKTKGANIELKDGKWVLSGEVADQTSKDDLLSKAKAALATLSAGVGIDDKLMVKGATASTGAQLLKVEFAAGSAVIPASAKAGLDAFATGLKKSNAKGEISGHSDNTGDPAANLALSNARAKAVVAYLLKQGVAAGSLSAKGYGSDAAIADNATADGRARNRRVEFMPAK
;
A
#
# COMPACT_ATOMS: atom_id res chain seq x y z
N MET A 1 1.07 13.47 -22.00
CA MET A 1 1.08 14.89 -22.40
C MET A 1 -0.34 15.46 -22.43
N LYS A 2 -0.56 16.69 -21.94
CA LYS A 2 -1.87 17.37 -21.95
C LYS A 2 -1.99 18.34 -23.13
N ILE A 3 -3.23 18.65 -23.54
CA ILE A 3 -3.54 19.68 -24.54
C ILE A 3 -4.66 20.61 -24.07
N HIS A 4 -4.81 21.76 -24.74
CA HIS A 4 -5.88 22.72 -24.49
C HIS A 4 -7.25 22.23 -25.02
N GLU A 5 -8.34 22.80 -24.48
CA GLU A 5 -9.71 22.47 -24.89
C GLU A 5 -9.93 22.70 -26.39
N TYR A 6 -9.41 23.78 -26.97
CA TYR A 6 -9.57 24.04 -28.40
C TYR A 6 -8.93 22.94 -29.26
N GLN A 7 -7.77 22.41 -28.85
CA GLN A 7 -7.08 21.32 -29.54
C GLN A 7 -7.85 20.00 -29.37
N GLY A 8 -8.36 19.73 -28.16
CA GLY A 8 -9.22 18.57 -27.90
C GLY A 8 -10.49 18.60 -28.76
N LYS A 9 -11.10 19.78 -28.94
CA LYS A 9 -12.26 19.98 -29.83
C LYS A 9 -11.92 19.76 -31.30
N GLU A 10 -10.74 20.15 -31.76
CA GLU A 10 -10.27 19.85 -33.11
C GLU A 10 -10.15 18.35 -33.35
N ILE A 11 -9.61 17.60 -32.38
CA ILE A 11 -9.53 16.13 -32.42
C ILE A 11 -10.95 15.53 -32.43
N PHE A 12 -11.81 15.93 -31.50
CA PHE A 12 -13.21 15.48 -31.45
C PHE A 12 -13.92 15.70 -32.78
N LYS A 13 -13.77 16.88 -33.37
CA LYS A 13 -14.35 17.21 -34.67
C LYS A 13 -13.79 16.33 -35.80
N LYS A 14 -12.48 16.04 -35.80
CA LYS A 14 -11.83 15.14 -36.78
C LYS A 14 -12.43 13.73 -36.74
N TYR A 15 -12.77 13.24 -35.54
CA TYR A 15 -13.44 11.95 -35.33
C TYR A 15 -14.96 12.03 -35.45
N GLY A 16 -15.52 13.22 -35.69
CA GLY A 16 -16.95 13.44 -35.91
C GLY A 16 -17.79 13.48 -34.62
N VAL A 17 -17.18 13.72 -33.46
CA VAL A 17 -17.87 14.09 -32.22
C VAL A 17 -18.38 15.53 -32.38
N PRO A 18 -19.70 15.80 -32.21
CA PRO A 18 -20.23 17.15 -32.37
C PRO A 18 -19.70 18.09 -31.28
N VAL A 19 -19.12 19.20 -31.70
CA VAL A 19 -18.65 20.30 -30.83
C VAL A 19 -19.21 21.62 -31.38
N PRO A 20 -19.42 22.64 -30.53
CA PRO A 20 -19.80 23.97 -31.02
C PRO A 20 -18.69 24.57 -31.89
N ARG A 21 -19.04 25.54 -32.74
CA ARG A 21 -18.05 26.33 -33.46
C ARG A 21 -17.29 27.20 -32.46
N ALA A 22 -15.96 27.08 -32.49
CA ALA A 22 -15.07 27.85 -31.63
C ALA A 22 -13.78 28.23 -32.38
N ILE A 23 -13.17 29.34 -31.97
CA ILE A 23 -11.94 29.88 -32.55
C ILE A 23 -11.01 30.29 -31.40
N PRO A 24 -9.75 29.80 -31.36
CA PRO A 24 -8.78 30.24 -30.38
C PRO A 24 -8.36 31.69 -30.64
N ALA A 25 -8.08 32.44 -29.58
CA ALA A 25 -7.66 33.83 -29.62
C ALA A 25 -6.42 34.05 -28.72
N PHE A 26 -5.42 34.74 -29.24
CA PHE A 26 -4.14 35.00 -28.56
C PHE A 26 -4.00 36.48 -28.13
N SER A 27 -5.00 37.29 -28.45
CA SER A 27 -5.12 38.68 -28.06
C SER A 27 -6.60 39.06 -27.92
N VAL A 28 -6.86 40.21 -27.29
CA VAL A 28 -8.23 40.77 -27.21
C VAL A 28 -8.78 41.06 -28.60
N ASP A 29 -7.95 41.55 -29.52
CA ASP A 29 -8.35 41.81 -30.90
C ASP A 29 -8.71 40.51 -31.65
N ASP A 30 -7.97 39.43 -31.42
CA ASP A 30 -8.31 38.12 -31.97
C ASP A 30 -9.63 37.61 -31.41
N ALA A 31 -9.91 37.84 -30.12
CA ALA A 31 -11.17 37.44 -29.50
C ALA A 31 -12.38 38.14 -30.14
N ILE A 32 -12.25 39.44 -30.44
CA ILE A 32 -13.29 40.22 -31.14
C ILE A 32 -13.47 39.68 -32.57
N LYS A 33 -12.38 39.49 -33.32
CA LYS A 33 -12.43 38.94 -34.69
C LYS A 33 -13.04 37.55 -34.72
N ALA A 34 -12.70 36.70 -33.75
CA ALA A 34 -13.26 35.36 -33.59
C ALA A 34 -14.77 35.42 -33.37
N ALA A 35 -15.25 36.27 -32.46
CA ALA A 35 -16.69 36.43 -32.21
C ALA A 35 -17.43 36.96 -33.45
N GLN A 36 -16.84 37.91 -34.18
CA GLN A 36 -17.38 38.40 -35.46
C GLN A 36 -17.48 37.30 -36.52
N ALA A 37 -16.43 36.48 -36.66
CA ALA A 37 -16.40 35.38 -37.63
C ALA A 37 -17.41 34.26 -37.29
N LEU A 38 -17.60 33.97 -36.01
CA LEU A 38 -18.63 33.02 -35.55
C LEU A 38 -20.05 33.54 -35.83
N GLY A 39 -20.26 34.85 -35.73
CA GLY A 39 -21.57 35.48 -35.80
C GLY A 39 -22.47 35.05 -34.63
N GLY A 40 -23.75 35.42 -34.70
CA GLY A 40 -24.73 35.11 -33.65
C GLY A 40 -24.96 36.26 -32.67
N SER A 41 -25.53 35.94 -31.51
CA SER A 41 -25.89 36.91 -30.46
C SER A 41 -25.36 36.54 -29.07
N VAL A 42 -24.78 35.35 -28.92
CA VAL A 42 -24.23 34.85 -27.66
C VAL A 42 -22.92 34.14 -27.95
N TRP A 43 -21.89 34.45 -27.15
CA TRP A 43 -20.57 33.82 -27.20
C TRP A 43 -20.13 33.42 -25.80
N VAL A 44 -19.19 32.50 -25.71
CA VAL A 44 -18.51 32.14 -24.46
C VAL A 44 -17.02 32.44 -24.60
N VAL A 45 -16.49 33.22 -23.68
CA VAL A 45 -15.05 33.51 -23.56
C VAL A 45 -14.48 32.57 -22.50
N LYS A 46 -13.58 31.68 -22.92
CA LYS A 46 -12.99 30.63 -22.06
C LYS A 46 -11.47 30.76 -21.98
N ALA A 47 -10.93 30.78 -20.77
CA ALA A 47 -9.51 30.62 -20.51
C ALA A 47 -9.02 29.25 -21.01
N GLN A 48 -7.89 29.22 -21.70
CA GLN A 48 -7.23 27.98 -22.11
C GLN A 48 -6.02 27.75 -21.21
N ILE A 49 -6.18 26.78 -20.30
CA ILE A 49 -5.15 26.24 -19.40
C ILE A 49 -5.39 24.73 -19.27
N HIS A 50 -4.37 23.96 -18.89
CA HIS A 50 -4.45 22.49 -18.79
C HIS A 50 -5.17 21.96 -17.51
N ALA A 51 -5.84 22.86 -16.78
CA ALA A 51 -6.53 22.55 -15.53
C ALA A 51 -8.05 22.79 -15.64
N GLY A 52 -8.82 21.91 -14.99
CA GLY A 52 -10.27 22.00 -14.88
C GLY A 52 -10.73 23.04 -13.85
N GLY A 53 -12.06 23.18 -13.70
CA GLY A 53 -12.66 24.11 -12.72
C GLY A 53 -12.59 25.60 -13.12
N ARG A 54 -12.29 25.88 -14.39
CA ARG A 54 -12.10 27.24 -14.94
C ARG A 54 -13.29 28.16 -14.71
N GLY A 55 -14.52 27.62 -14.81
CA GLY A 55 -15.75 28.39 -14.56
C GLY A 55 -15.84 28.93 -13.12
N LYS A 56 -15.59 28.07 -12.11
CA LYS A 56 -15.55 28.47 -10.70
C LYS A 56 -14.42 29.50 -10.42
N GLY A 57 -13.30 29.39 -11.14
CA GLY A 57 -12.18 30.34 -11.08
C GLY A 57 -12.40 31.65 -11.85
N GLY A 58 -13.55 31.85 -12.50
CA GLY A 58 -13.86 33.06 -13.27
C GLY A 58 -13.28 33.10 -14.69
N GLY A 59 -12.66 32.02 -15.15
CA GLY A 59 -12.08 31.88 -16.49
C GLY A 59 -13.09 31.52 -17.58
N VAL A 60 -14.39 31.43 -17.29
CA VAL A 60 -15.44 31.19 -18.30
C VAL A 60 -16.54 32.22 -18.13
N LYS A 61 -16.86 32.97 -19.19
CA LYS A 61 -17.87 34.05 -19.19
C LYS A 61 -18.73 33.99 -20.44
N VAL A 62 -20.05 34.16 -20.27
CA VAL A 62 -21.01 34.25 -21.39
C VAL A 62 -21.19 35.72 -21.75
N ALA A 63 -20.96 36.06 -23.02
CA ALA A 63 -21.11 37.38 -23.60
C ALA A 63 -22.33 37.44 -24.53
N LYS A 64 -23.09 38.53 -24.46
CA LYS A 64 -24.28 38.82 -25.27
C LYS A 64 -24.10 40.00 -26.24
N SER A 65 -22.89 40.55 -26.29
CA SER A 65 -22.51 41.64 -27.20
C SER A 65 -21.01 41.61 -27.50
N MET A 66 -20.58 42.28 -28.57
CA MET A 66 -19.15 42.43 -28.88
C MET A 66 -18.39 43.19 -27.78
N ASP A 67 -19.04 44.16 -27.13
CA ASP A 67 -18.45 44.92 -26.03
C ASP A 67 -18.20 44.00 -24.81
N GLU A 68 -19.14 43.09 -24.51
CA GLU A 68 -18.95 42.08 -23.47
C GLU A 68 -17.83 41.08 -23.82
N VAL A 69 -17.74 40.65 -25.09
CA VAL A 69 -16.62 39.79 -25.54
C VAL A 69 -15.27 40.48 -25.27
N LYS A 70 -15.15 41.75 -25.68
CA LYS A 70 -13.94 42.54 -25.45
C LYS A 70 -13.63 42.66 -23.95
N GLN A 71 -14.61 43.05 -23.16
CA GLN A 71 -14.47 43.22 -21.72
C GLN A 71 -14.01 41.93 -21.03
N TYR A 72 -14.64 40.79 -21.32
CA TYR A 72 -14.25 39.52 -20.70
C TYR A 72 -12.89 39.02 -21.20
N ALA A 73 -12.55 39.26 -22.47
CA ALA A 73 -11.22 38.95 -22.98
C ALA A 73 -10.12 39.75 -22.26
N GLU A 74 -10.34 41.06 -22.03
CA GLU A 74 -9.43 41.91 -21.24
C GLU A 74 -9.29 41.46 -19.78
N GLN A 75 -10.36 40.92 -19.19
CA GLN A 75 -10.34 40.42 -17.82
C GLN A 75 -9.62 39.08 -17.68
N ILE A 76 -9.82 38.18 -18.64
CA ILE A 76 -9.35 36.79 -18.54
C ILE A 76 -7.92 36.65 -19.09
N LEU A 77 -7.59 37.31 -20.21
CA LEU A 77 -6.26 37.20 -20.80
C LEU A 77 -5.21 37.85 -19.89
N GLY A 78 -4.19 37.09 -19.54
CA GLY A 78 -3.13 37.50 -18.62
C GLY A 78 -3.45 37.30 -17.14
N MET A 79 -4.67 36.86 -16.79
CA MET A 79 -5.03 36.57 -15.39
C MET A 79 -4.26 35.36 -14.85
N GLN A 80 -3.97 35.37 -13.55
CA GLN A 80 -3.51 34.16 -12.84
C GLN A 80 -4.73 33.37 -12.40
N LEU A 81 -5.11 32.34 -13.18
CA LEU A 81 -6.33 31.58 -12.96
C LEU A 81 -6.09 30.49 -11.91
N VAL A 82 -6.63 30.72 -10.72
CA VAL A 82 -6.64 29.76 -9.61
C VAL A 82 -7.87 28.86 -9.73
N THR A 83 -7.64 27.56 -9.69
CA THR A 83 -8.66 26.52 -9.66
C THR A 83 -8.29 25.49 -8.61
N HIS A 84 -9.20 24.58 -8.27
CA HIS A 84 -8.89 23.46 -7.38
C HIS A 84 -7.76 22.55 -7.91
N GLN A 85 -7.44 22.59 -9.21
CA GLN A 85 -6.41 21.77 -9.85
C GLN A 85 -5.08 22.49 -10.09
N THR A 86 -5.03 23.82 -10.03
CA THR A 86 -3.77 24.60 -10.18
C THR A 86 -3.13 24.96 -8.85
N GLY A 87 -3.83 24.77 -7.74
CA GLY A 87 -3.37 25.20 -6.43
C GLY A 87 -3.26 26.73 -6.28
N PRO A 88 -2.66 27.22 -5.19
CA PRO A 88 -2.61 28.65 -4.89
C PRO A 88 -1.81 29.49 -5.90
N ALA A 89 -0.84 28.87 -6.59
CA ALA A 89 -0.04 29.54 -7.61
C ALA A 89 -0.87 29.90 -8.85
N GLY A 90 -1.93 29.14 -9.14
CA GLY A 90 -2.75 29.30 -10.35
C GLY A 90 -1.97 29.03 -11.63
N GLN A 91 -2.61 29.23 -12.78
CA GLN A 91 -1.96 29.19 -14.09
C GLN A 91 -2.21 30.49 -14.85
N LYS A 92 -1.17 31.05 -15.48
CA LYS A 92 -1.30 32.29 -16.24
C LYS A 92 -2.04 32.03 -17.56
N VAL A 93 -3.17 32.69 -17.76
CA VAL A 93 -3.95 32.54 -18.98
C VAL A 93 -3.29 33.31 -20.11
N ARG A 94 -2.79 32.59 -21.13
CA ARG A 94 -2.10 33.18 -22.30
C ARG A 94 -2.91 33.10 -23.58
N ARG A 95 -3.99 32.31 -23.56
CA ARG A 95 -4.81 31.97 -24.71
C ARG A 95 -6.27 31.92 -24.28
N LEU A 96 -7.16 32.31 -25.18
CA LEU A 96 -8.61 32.24 -25.00
C LEU A 96 -9.20 31.32 -26.07
N LEU A 97 -10.39 30.80 -25.78
CA LEU A 97 -11.27 30.18 -26.75
C LEU A 97 -12.56 30.97 -26.79
N ILE A 98 -12.93 31.44 -27.98
CA ILE A 98 -14.21 32.09 -28.23
C ILE A 98 -15.10 31.07 -28.91
N GLU A 99 -16.23 30.77 -28.28
CA GLU A 99 -17.16 29.73 -28.70
C GLU A 99 -18.56 30.29 -28.89
N GLU A 100 -19.34 29.75 -29.81
CA GLU A 100 -20.76 30.09 -29.96
C GLU A 100 -21.60 29.63 -28.76
N GLY A 101 -22.63 30.38 -28.40
CA GLY A 101 -23.57 29.96 -27.35
C GLY A 101 -24.32 28.68 -27.72
N ALA A 102 -24.54 27.80 -26.73
CA ALA A 102 -25.33 26.59 -26.86
C ALA A 102 -26.62 26.66 -26.03
N ASP A 103 -27.73 26.15 -26.57
CA ASP A 103 -29.01 26.04 -25.88
C ASP A 103 -29.04 24.76 -25.02
N ILE A 104 -28.51 24.86 -23.80
CA ILE A 104 -28.32 23.72 -22.90
C ILE A 104 -29.66 23.31 -22.29
N GLN A 105 -30.14 22.10 -22.62
CA GLN A 105 -31.31 21.50 -21.99
C GLN A 105 -30.92 20.69 -20.75
N LYS A 106 -29.87 19.88 -20.86
CA LYS A 106 -29.32 19.09 -19.75
C LYS A 106 -27.83 18.81 -19.99
N GLU A 107 -27.08 18.78 -18.89
CA GLU A 107 -25.66 18.45 -18.85
C GLU A 107 -25.46 17.02 -18.35
N TYR A 108 -24.50 16.33 -18.93
CA TYR A 108 -24.07 14.96 -18.63
C TYR A 108 -22.55 14.92 -18.55
N TYR A 109 -22.02 13.86 -17.95
CA TYR A 109 -20.59 13.56 -17.94
C TYR A 109 -20.30 12.36 -18.84
N LEU A 110 -19.23 12.42 -19.63
CA LEU A 110 -18.69 11.29 -20.37
C LEU A 110 -17.15 11.32 -20.31
N GLY A 111 -16.53 10.25 -19.81
CA GLY A 111 -15.08 10.13 -19.71
C GLY A 111 -14.56 8.74 -20.05
N MET A 112 -13.30 8.65 -20.44
CA MET A 112 -12.61 7.42 -20.79
C MET A 112 -11.22 7.42 -20.17
N VAL A 113 -10.86 6.31 -19.53
CA VAL A 113 -9.53 6.06 -18.95
C VAL A 113 -9.15 4.60 -19.17
N ILE A 114 -7.86 4.28 -19.03
CA ILE A 114 -7.40 2.90 -18.95
C ILE A 114 -7.55 2.43 -17.50
N ASP A 115 -8.50 1.52 -17.26
CA ASP A 115 -8.67 0.91 -15.95
C ASP A 115 -7.62 -0.17 -15.73
N ARG A 116 -6.72 0.06 -14.77
CA ARG A 116 -5.56 -0.81 -14.52
C ARG A 116 -5.95 -2.18 -13.95
N ALA A 117 -7.07 -2.28 -13.23
CA ALA A 117 -7.51 -3.52 -12.61
C ALA A 117 -8.06 -4.50 -13.66
N THR A 118 -8.89 -4.00 -14.56
CA THR A 118 -9.50 -4.77 -15.65
C THR A 118 -8.64 -4.81 -16.91
N GLN A 119 -7.61 -3.97 -16.99
CA GLN A 119 -6.72 -3.81 -18.14
C GLN A 119 -7.48 -3.45 -19.43
N LYS A 120 -8.55 -2.67 -19.29
CA LYS A 120 -9.44 -2.27 -20.39
C LYS A 120 -9.66 -0.78 -20.38
N VAL A 121 -10.05 -0.23 -21.53
CA VAL A 121 -10.62 1.11 -21.58
C VAL A 121 -11.96 1.08 -20.85
N CYS A 122 -12.10 1.92 -19.83
CA CYS A 122 -13.33 2.12 -19.08
C CYS A 122 -13.98 3.42 -19.56
N VAL A 123 -15.17 3.29 -20.16
CA VAL A 123 -16.05 4.43 -20.46
C VAL A 123 -16.94 4.67 -19.25
N MET A 124 -16.90 5.89 -18.72
CA MET A 124 -17.69 6.35 -17.59
C MET A 124 -18.70 7.38 -18.07
N ALA A 125 -19.97 7.21 -17.72
CA ALA A 125 -21.03 8.16 -18.03
C ALA A 125 -21.88 8.45 -16.79
N SER A 126 -22.36 9.69 -16.65
CA SER A 126 -23.22 10.10 -15.54
C SER A 126 -24.23 11.15 -15.95
N SER A 127 -25.37 11.19 -15.24
CA SER A 127 -26.35 12.27 -15.34
C SER A 127 -25.85 13.59 -14.74
N GLU A 128 -24.79 13.55 -13.95
CA GLU A 128 -24.25 14.68 -13.19
C GLU A 128 -23.13 15.39 -13.97
N GLY A 129 -23.49 16.01 -15.10
CA GLY A 129 -22.58 16.86 -15.87
C GLY A 129 -22.33 18.24 -15.23
N GLY A 130 -21.25 18.90 -15.63
CA GLY A 130 -20.90 20.25 -15.17
C GLY A 130 -20.32 20.31 -13.74
N MET A 131 -20.18 19.15 -13.09
CA MET A 131 -19.63 19.00 -11.73
C MET A 131 -18.30 18.24 -11.75
N ASN A 132 -17.59 18.26 -10.62
CA ASN A 132 -16.38 17.46 -10.45
C ASN A 132 -16.79 15.98 -10.32
N ILE A 133 -16.27 15.11 -11.20
CA ILE A 133 -16.71 13.71 -11.24
C ILE A 133 -16.21 12.91 -10.03
N GLU A 134 -15.10 13.32 -9.43
CA GLU A 134 -14.58 12.71 -8.21
C GLU A 134 -15.53 12.94 -7.02
N GLU A 135 -16.14 14.12 -6.90
CA GLU A 135 -17.20 14.40 -5.91
C GLU A 135 -18.42 13.49 -6.12
N VAL A 136 -18.82 13.25 -7.37
CA VAL A 136 -19.93 12.32 -7.69
C VAL A 136 -19.53 10.88 -7.35
N ALA A 137 -18.29 10.48 -7.60
CA ALA A 137 -17.80 9.14 -7.28
C ALA A 137 -17.73 8.89 -5.77
N GLU A 138 -17.44 9.93 -4.97
CA GLU A 138 -17.37 9.84 -3.52
C GLU A 138 -18.77 9.83 -2.87
N HIS A 139 -19.67 10.69 -3.33
CA HIS A 139 -20.95 10.92 -2.64
C HIS A 139 -22.15 10.19 -3.26
N THR A 140 -22.15 9.96 -4.57
CA THR A 140 -23.26 9.33 -5.32
C THR A 140 -22.71 8.37 -6.39
N PRO A 141 -21.90 7.36 -6.01
CA PRO A 141 -21.23 6.46 -6.96
C PRO A 141 -22.20 5.70 -7.87
N GLU A 142 -23.44 5.50 -7.44
CA GLU A 142 -24.50 4.83 -8.21
C GLU A 142 -24.91 5.58 -9.48
N LEU A 143 -24.63 6.89 -9.55
CA LEU A 143 -24.88 7.74 -10.72
C LEU A 143 -23.77 7.63 -11.78
N ILE A 144 -22.69 6.89 -11.50
CA ILE A 144 -21.60 6.64 -12.44
C ILE A 144 -21.77 5.25 -13.06
N HIS A 145 -22.09 5.24 -14.35
CA HIS A 145 -22.21 4.03 -15.14
C HIS A 145 -20.90 3.75 -15.87
N LYS A 146 -20.44 2.51 -15.78
CA LYS A 146 -19.16 2.08 -16.35
C LYS A 146 -19.37 1.01 -17.41
N LEU A 147 -18.66 1.14 -18.51
CA LEU A 147 -18.55 0.15 -19.58
C LEU A 147 -17.07 -0.20 -19.78
N PHE A 148 -16.72 -1.47 -19.63
CA PHE A 148 -15.37 -1.97 -19.86
C PHE A 148 -15.26 -2.56 -21.26
N VAL A 149 -14.64 -1.82 -22.16
CA VAL A 149 -14.67 -2.11 -23.59
C VAL A 149 -13.83 -3.34 -23.93
N ASN A 150 -14.37 -4.22 -24.76
CA ASN A 150 -13.58 -5.30 -25.36
C ASN A 150 -12.69 -4.72 -26.47
N PRO A 151 -11.35 -4.88 -26.39
CA PRO A 151 -10.43 -4.26 -27.34
C PRO A 151 -10.58 -4.77 -28.78
N VAL A 152 -11.15 -5.97 -28.99
CA VAL A 152 -11.34 -6.58 -30.32
C VAL A 152 -12.57 -5.99 -31.01
N THR A 153 -13.67 -5.84 -30.29
CA THR A 153 -14.95 -5.39 -30.87
C THR A 153 -15.17 -3.88 -30.75
N GLY A 154 -14.44 -3.20 -29.86
CA GLY A 154 -14.73 -1.83 -29.48
C GLY A 154 -16.08 -1.70 -28.77
N VAL A 155 -16.63 -0.48 -28.74
CA VAL A 155 -17.96 -0.19 -28.19
C VAL A 155 -19.04 -0.63 -29.18
N THR A 156 -19.78 -1.67 -28.84
CA THR A 156 -20.89 -2.16 -29.66
C THR A 156 -22.10 -1.23 -29.59
N ASP A 157 -23.03 -1.38 -30.54
CA ASP A 157 -24.24 -0.56 -30.57
C ASP A 157 -25.09 -0.73 -29.32
N ALA A 158 -25.25 -1.97 -28.86
CA ALA A 158 -26.03 -2.29 -27.67
C ALA A 158 -25.42 -1.69 -26.40
N GLU A 159 -24.09 -1.76 -26.24
CA GLU A 159 -23.39 -1.18 -25.10
C GLU A 159 -23.50 0.36 -25.08
N GLY A 160 -23.37 1.00 -26.25
CA GLY A 160 -23.52 2.45 -26.36
C GLY A 160 -24.95 2.93 -26.08
N ASP A 161 -25.96 2.21 -26.60
CA ASP A 161 -27.37 2.51 -26.35
C ASP A 161 -27.74 2.28 -24.86
N GLU A 162 -27.24 1.19 -24.25
CA GLU A 162 -27.43 0.91 -22.82
C GLU A 162 -26.81 2.01 -21.96
N LEU A 163 -25.55 2.37 -22.20
CA LEU A 163 -24.85 3.38 -21.41
C LEU A 163 -25.56 4.74 -21.51
N ALA A 164 -25.98 5.14 -22.71
CA ALA A 164 -26.72 6.37 -22.94
C ALA A 164 -28.08 6.39 -22.22
N THR A 165 -28.79 5.25 -22.26
CA THR A 165 -30.07 5.11 -21.57
C THR A 165 -29.89 5.17 -20.05
N ARG A 166 -28.86 4.50 -19.51
CA ARG A 166 -28.59 4.45 -18.06
C ARG A 166 -28.24 5.82 -17.48
N MET A 167 -27.44 6.63 -18.19
CA MET A 167 -27.19 8.02 -17.77
C MET A 167 -28.42 8.95 -17.90
N GLY A 168 -29.56 8.44 -18.38
CA GLY A 168 -30.82 9.17 -18.45
C GLY A 168 -30.89 10.12 -19.64
N MET A 169 -30.32 9.76 -20.79
CA MET A 169 -30.55 10.51 -22.02
C MET A 169 -31.96 10.28 -22.58
N PRO A 170 -32.63 11.32 -23.12
CA PRO A 170 -33.91 11.16 -23.80
C PRO A 170 -33.80 10.17 -24.96
N ALA A 171 -34.86 9.38 -25.21
CA ALA A 171 -34.89 8.34 -26.23
C ALA A 171 -34.45 8.83 -27.63
N GLN A 172 -34.84 10.06 -28.01
CA GLN A 172 -34.47 10.69 -29.28
C GLN A 172 -32.96 11.02 -29.40
N CYS A 173 -32.26 11.14 -28.27
CA CYS A 173 -30.83 11.46 -28.20
C CYS A 173 -29.95 10.20 -28.13
N VAL A 174 -30.49 9.03 -27.77
CA VAL A 174 -29.73 7.78 -27.51
C VAL A 174 -28.83 7.41 -28.70
N GLN A 175 -29.35 7.45 -29.93
CA GLN A 175 -28.56 7.11 -31.11
C GLN A 175 -27.39 8.08 -31.34
N GLN A 176 -27.59 9.38 -31.09
CA GLN A 176 -26.53 10.39 -31.20
C GLN A 176 -25.50 10.24 -30.08
N ALA A 177 -25.93 9.88 -28.88
CA ALA A 177 -25.09 9.60 -27.73
C ALA A 177 -24.20 8.38 -27.97
N ARG A 178 -24.78 7.26 -28.43
CA ARG A 178 -24.05 6.08 -28.87
C ARG A 178 -22.97 6.44 -29.89
N ALA A 179 -23.34 7.16 -30.94
CA ALA A 179 -22.39 7.57 -31.97
C ALA A 179 -21.27 8.45 -31.39
N THR A 180 -21.58 9.32 -30.43
CA THR A 180 -20.58 10.15 -29.73
C THR A 180 -19.64 9.29 -28.89
N ILE A 181 -20.15 8.33 -28.12
CA ILE A 181 -19.35 7.39 -27.33
C ILE A 181 -18.42 6.58 -28.22
N GLN A 182 -18.92 6.00 -29.32
CA GLN A 182 -18.13 5.19 -30.25
C GLN A 182 -17.01 6.00 -30.91
N LYS A 183 -17.30 7.22 -31.34
CA LYS A 183 -16.31 8.11 -31.96
C LYS A 183 -15.28 8.64 -30.97
N LEU A 184 -15.69 8.93 -29.74
CA LEU A 184 -14.76 9.31 -28.68
C LEU A 184 -13.82 8.15 -28.35
N TYR A 185 -14.34 6.91 -28.31
CA TYR A 185 -13.53 5.71 -28.13
C TYR A 185 -12.55 5.50 -29.28
N GLN A 186 -12.99 5.71 -30.52
CA GLN A 186 -12.10 5.67 -31.68
C GLN A 186 -10.99 6.71 -31.56
N ALA A 187 -11.33 7.96 -31.21
CA ALA A 187 -10.34 9.01 -30.97
C ALA A 187 -9.35 8.61 -29.86
N PHE A 188 -9.86 8.09 -28.73
CA PHE A 188 -9.06 7.67 -27.59
C PHE A 188 -8.01 6.62 -27.99
N VAL A 189 -8.42 5.58 -28.73
CA VAL A 189 -7.53 4.49 -29.16
C VAL A 189 -6.56 4.94 -30.24
N GLU A 190 -7.03 5.62 -31.29
CA GLU A 190 -6.18 5.98 -32.43
C GLU A 190 -5.17 7.10 -32.13
N THR A 191 -5.39 7.86 -31.06
CA THR A 191 -4.46 8.91 -30.61
C THR A 191 -3.59 8.48 -29.43
N ASP A 192 -3.71 7.24 -28.97
CA ASP A 192 -3.08 6.73 -27.74
C ASP A 192 -3.32 7.65 -26.53
N ALA A 193 -4.58 8.08 -26.38
CA ALA A 193 -5.01 8.83 -25.21
C ALA A 193 -4.97 7.95 -23.96
N ASP A 194 -4.60 8.52 -22.81
CA ASP A 194 -4.76 7.90 -21.49
C ASP A 194 -5.96 8.48 -20.71
N LEU A 195 -6.45 9.64 -21.15
CA LEU A 195 -7.69 10.29 -20.71
C LEU A 195 -8.39 10.97 -21.89
N ALA A 196 -9.68 10.76 -22.04
CA ALA A 196 -10.56 11.65 -22.80
C ALA A 196 -11.82 11.94 -22.00
N GLU A 197 -12.14 13.21 -21.80
CA GLU A 197 -13.25 13.66 -20.96
C GLU A 197 -14.04 14.76 -21.68
N ILE A 198 -15.37 14.63 -21.63
CA ILE A 198 -16.35 15.61 -22.06
C ILE A 198 -17.19 15.97 -20.82
N ASN A 199 -16.94 17.16 -20.28
CA ASN A 199 -17.65 17.64 -19.10
C ASN A 199 -17.95 19.15 -19.20
N PRO A 200 -19.15 19.56 -19.69
CA PRO A 200 -20.32 18.72 -19.92
C PRO A 200 -20.46 18.21 -21.36
N LEU A 201 -21.06 17.02 -21.49
CA LEU A 201 -21.77 16.56 -22.68
C LEU A 201 -23.22 17.04 -22.55
N ILE A 202 -23.77 17.72 -23.54
CA ILE A 202 -25.12 18.31 -23.41
C ILE A 202 -26.12 17.67 -24.36
N THR A 203 -27.39 17.74 -23.97
CA THR A 203 -28.50 17.76 -24.92
C THR A 203 -28.97 19.19 -25.12
N THR A 204 -29.35 19.51 -26.35
CA THR A 204 -29.84 20.84 -26.74
C THR A 204 -31.35 20.85 -26.92
N GLY A 205 -31.98 22.03 -26.89
CA GLY A 205 -33.43 22.17 -27.09
C GLY A 205 -33.95 21.64 -28.42
N ASP A 206 -33.10 21.57 -29.45
CA ASP A 206 -33.41 20.97 -30.77
C ASP A 206 -33.10 19.45 -30.85
N GLY A 207 -32.75 18.83 -29.72
CA GLY A 207 -32.55 17.38 -29.61
C GLY A 207 -31.19 16.88 -30.11
N ARG A 208 -30.17 17.74 -30.22
CA ARG A 208 -28.80 17.31 -30.54
C ARG A 208 -27.99 16.98 -29.29
N VAL A 209 -27.04 16.06 -29.43
CA VAL A 209 -26.01 15.75 -28.43
C VAL A 209 -24.70 16.45 -28.82
N VAL A 210 -24.13 17.26 -27.94
CA VAL A 210 -22.96 18.11 -28.24
C VAL A 210 -21.96 18.09 -27.08
N ALA A 211 -20.67 17.96 -27.37
CA ALA A 211 -19.58 18.09 -26.41
C ALA A 211 -19.21 19.56 -26.20
N LEU A 212 -19.61 20.15 -25.05
CA LEU A 212 -19.30 21.55 -24.74
C LEU A 212 -17.90 21.77 -24.20
N ASP A 213 -17.29 20.75 -23.62
CA ASP A 213 -15.90 20.79 -23.18
C ASP A 213 -15.15 19.58 -23.72
N ALA A 214 -13.83 19.72 -23.80
CA ALA A 214 -12.92 18.67 -24.24
C ALA A 214 -11.67 18.70 -23.39
N LYS A 215 -11.35 17.59 -22.77
CA LYS A 215 -10.08 17.38 -22.07
C LYS A 215 -9.48 16.08 -22.54
N MET A 216 -8.24 16.14 -23.03
CA MET A 216 -7.50 14.97 -23.47
C MET A 216 -6.08 14.99 -22.93
N ASN A 217 -5.63 13.82 -22.50
CA ASN A 217 -4.23 13.54 -22.21
C ASN A 217 -3.81 12.32 -23.04
N PHE A 218 -2.53 12.29 -23.40
CA PHE A 218 -1.93 11.25 -24.23
C PHE A 218 -0.82 10.52 -23.50
N ASP A 219 -0.66 9.23 -23.76
CA ASP A 219 0.48 8.47 -23.28
C ASP A 219 1.77 9.04 -23.90
N SER A 220 2.63 9.60 -23.06
CA SER A 220 3.90 10.16 -23.50
C SER A 220 4.81 9.13 -24.18
N ASN A 221 4.65 7.83 -23.88
CA ASN A 221 5.41 6.75 -24.52
C ASN A 221 4.98 6.48 -25.96
N ALA A 222 3.79 6.92 -26.37
CA ALA A 222 3.28 6.75 -27.74
C ALA A 222 3.57 7.95 -28.65
N LEU A 223 4.06 9.08 -28.11
CA LEU A 223 4.23 10.32 -28.87
C LEU A 223 5.18 10.20 -30.07
N TYR A 224 6.11 9.25 -30.07
CA TYR A 224 7.02 9.02 -31.20
C TYR A 224 6.29 8.67 -32.51
N ARG A 225 5.05 8.16 -32.42
CA ARG A 225 4.19 7.85 -33.58
C ARG A 225 3.06 8.87 -33.80
N HIS A 226 3.03 9.96 -33.03
CA HIS A 226 2.04 11.05 -33.13
C HIS A 226 2.70 12.43 -33.22
N PRO A 227 3.49 12.72 -34.27
CA PRO A 227 4.13 14.03 -34.43
C PRO A 227 3.14 15.19 -34.42
N GLU A 228 1.94 14.99 -34.97
CA GLU A 228 0.86 15.98 -34.98
C GLU A 228 0.35 16.34 -33.59
N ILE A 229 0.42 15.40 -32.64
CA ILE A 229 0.05 15.65 -31.24
C ILE A 229 1.21 16.36 -30.54
N VAL A 230 2.47 15.97 -30.78
CA VAL A 230 3.65 16.64 -30.20
C VAL A 230 3.68 18.14 -30.53
N GLU A 231 3.27 18.54 -31.73
CA GLU A 231 3.14 19.95 -32.14
C GLU A 231 2.12 20.74 -31.30
N MET A 232 1.19 20.07 -30.62
CA MET A 232 0.19 20.69 -29.76
C MET A 232 0.72 21.05 -28.37
N ARG A 233 1.89 20.53 -27.97
CA ARG A 233 2.47 20.72 -26.62
C ARG A 233 2.66 22.20 -26.30
N ASP A 234 2.12 22.63 -25.17
CA ASP A 234 2.33 23.97 -24.66
C ASP A 234 3.29 23.97 -23.47
N LEU A 235 4.52 24.42 -23.70
CA LEU A 235 5.55 24.52 -22.66
C LEU A 235 5.25 25.63 -21.63
N ASP A 236 4.38 26.59 -21.93
CA ASP A 236 3.96 27.60 -20.95
C ASP A 236 3.07 27.02 -19.82
N GLU A 237 2.59 25.78 -19.98
CA GLU A 237 1.73 25.05 -19.04
C GLU A 237 2.48 23.99 -18.22
N GLU A 238 3.81 23.89 -18.40
CA GLU A 238 4.66 22.91 -17.71
C GLU A 238 5.70 23.63 -16.83
N ASP A 239 6.25 22.93 -15.83
CA ASP A 239 7.30 23.47 -14.97
C ASP A 239 8.61 23.64 -15.79
N PRO A 240 9.24 24.83 -15.80
CA PRO A 240 10.50 25.06 -16.50
C PRO A 240 11.64 24.08 -16.14
N ALA A 241 11.70 23.63 -14.89
CA ALA A 241 12.68 22.66 -14.43
C ALA A 241 12.42 21.26 -15.00
N GLU A 242 11.14 20.86 -15.11
CA GLU A 242 10.75 19.59 -15.75
C GLU A 242 11.02 19.63 -17.26
N ILE A 243 10.78 20.77 -17.91
CA ILE A 243 11.12 20.98 -19.33
C ILE A 243 12.62 20.81 -19.53
N GLU A 244 13.44 21.47 -18.71
CA GLU A 244 14.90 21.38 -18.83
C GLU A 244 15.39 19.95 -18.57
N ALA A 245 14.86 19.28 -17.54
CA ALA A 245 15.17 17.88 -17.25
C ALA A 245 14.85 16.95 -18.43
N SER A 246 13.71 17.17 -19.10
CA SER A 246 13.29 16.33 -20.22
C SER A 246 14.26 16.36 -21.41
N LYS A 247 15.03 17.45 -21.61
CA LYS A 247 16.05 17.57 -22.66
C LYS A 247 17.26 16.64 -22.44
N HIS A 248 17.41 16.12 -21.22
CA HIS A 248 18.52 15.27 -20.80
C HIS A 248 18.06 13.85 -20.43
N ASP A 249 16.82 13.48 -20.80
CA ASP A 249 16.17 12.24 -20.40
C ASP A 249 16.23 12.02 -18.88
N LEU A 250 15.96 13.08 -18.12
CA LEU A 250 15.83 13.04 -16.66
C LEU A 250 14.35 13.12 -16.29
N ALA A 251 13.87 12.16 -15.50
CA ALA A 251 12.53 12.25 -14.93
C ALA A 251 12.62 13.07 -13.65
N TYR A 252 12.17 14.32 -13.71
CA TYR A 252 12.23 15.29 -12.62
C TYR A 252 10.83 15.79 -12.28
N ILE A 253 10.55 16.02 -11.00
CA ILE A 253 9.34 16.70 -10.53
C ILE A 253 9.74 17.63 -9.39
N SER A 254 9.38 18.91 -9.48
CA SER A 254 9.61 19.90 -8.44
C SER A 254 8.73 19.65 -7.21
N LEU A 255 9.28 19.84 -6.01
CA LEU A 255 8.53 19.81 -4.75
C LEU A 255 8.89 21.03 -3.87
N ASP A 256 8.08 21.31 -2.86
CA ASP A 256 8.24 22.52 -2.02
C ASP A 256 9.38 22.44 -0.98
N GLY A 257 10.11 21.32 -0.92
CA GLY A 257 11.11 21.07 0.10
C GLY A 257 12.47 21.76 -0.13
N ASN A 258 13.43 21.38 0.70
CA ASN A 258 14.77 21.97 0.75
C ASN A 258 15.92 20.96 0.63
N ILE A 259 15.63 19.67 0.53
CA ILE A 259 16.62 18.60 0.33
C ILE A 259 16.48 18.01 -1.06
N GLY A 260 17.45 18.27 -1.93
CA GLY A 260 17.46 17.75 -3.28
C GLY A 260 17.78 16.26 -3.31
N CYS A 261 17.14 15.51 -4.20
CA CYS A 261 17.37 14.09 -4.36
C CYS A 261 17.92 13.81 -5.77
N LEU A 262 18.95 12.96 -5.87
CA LEU A 262 19.39 12.39 -7.14
C LEU A 262 19.54 10.89 -6.96
N VAL A 263 18.72 10.12 -7.67
CA VAL A 263 18.59 8.69 -7.47
C VAL A 263 18.51 7.98 -8.82
N ASN A 264 18.96 6.72 -8.88
CA ASN A 264 18.74 5.86 -10.03
C ASN A 264 17.60 4.85 -9.75
N GLY A 265 16.57 4.89 -10.59
CA GLY A 265 15.35 4.10 -10.50
C GLY A 265 14.24 4.80 -9.73
N ALA A 266 13.09 4.98 -10.38
CA ALA A 266 11.92 5.67 -9.84
C ALA A 266 11.45 5.14 -8.46
N GLY A 267 11.44 3.82 -8.26
CA GLY A 267 11.06 3.22 -6.98
C GLY A 267 12.01 3.60 -5.83
N LEU A 268 13.33 3.62 -6.10
CA LEU A 268 14.32 4.06 -5.12
C LEU A 268 14.24 5.57 -4.90
N ALA A 269 13.93 6.36 -5.95
CA ALA A 269 13.76 7.81 -5.84
C ALA A 269 12.60 8.15 -4.90
N MET A 270 11.44 7.52 -5.06
CA MET A 270 10.29 7.64 -4.14
C MET A 270 10.67 7.22 -2.71
N ALA A 271 11.27 6.03 -2.53
CA ALA A 271 11.69 5.57 -1.22
C ALA A 271 12.71 6.51 -0.55
N THR A 272 13.55 7.20 -1.32
CA THR A 272 14.53 8.16 -0.82
C THR A 272 13.84 9.42 -0.29
N MET A 273 12.89 9.96 -1.05
CA MET A 273 12.07 11.09 -0.60
C MET A 273 11.28 10.75 0.66
N ASP A 274 10.64 9.58 0.68
CA ASP A 274 9.90 9.09 1.85
C ASP A 274 10.81 8.93 3.06
N THR A 275 12.04 8.43 2.86
CA THR A 275 13.01 8.30 3.96
C THR A 275 13.46 9.66 4.46
N ILE A 276 13.70 10.65 3.58
CA ILE A 276 14.00 12.02 4.01
C ILE A 276 12.87 12.57 4.87
N LYS A 277 11.62 12.42 4.41
CA LYS A 277 10.42 12.87 5.11
C LYS A 277 10.25 12.18 6.46
N LEU A 278 10.49 10.86 6.51
CA LEU A 278 10.43 10.04 7.74
C LEU A 278 11.41 10.52 8.81
N TYR A 279 12.56 11.08 8.41
CA TYR A 279 13.58 11.63 9.31
C TYR A 279 13.40 13.13 9.57
N GLY A 280 12.26 13.70 9.19
CA GLY A 280 11.89 15.10 9.45
C GLY A 280 12.44 16.11 8.46
N GLY A 281 13.00 15.67 7.33
CA GLY A 281 13.39 16.55 6.23
C GLY A 281 12.25 16.80 5.23
N GLU A 282 12.48 17.74 4.31
CA GLU A 282 11.52 18.06 3.24
C GLU A 282 12.19 17.84 1.87
N PRO A 283 11.81 16.79 1.11
CA PRO A 283 12.36 16.55 -0.22
C PRO A 283 11.96 17.69 -1.17
N ALA A 284 12.95 18.25 -1.87
CA ALA A 284 12.80 19.37 -2.79
C ALA A 284 12.45 18.97 -4.22
N ASN A 285 12.65 17.69 -4.57
CA ASN A 285 12.34 17.17 -5.89
C ASN A 285 12.30 15.64 -5.88
N PHE A 286 11.55 15.08 -6.83
CA PHE A 286 11.81 13.76 -7.38
C PHE A 286 12.83 13.90 -8.52
N LEU A 287 13.79 12.99 -8.60
CA LEU A 287 14.67 12.87 -9.77
C LEU A 287 15.18 11.45 -9.93
N ASP A 288 14.85 10.85 -11.08
CA ASP A 288 15.41 9.59 -11.56
C ASP A 288 16.36 9.86 -12.74
N VAL A 289 17.64 9.50 -12.56
CA VAL A 289 18.66 9.57 -13.62
C VAL A 289 18.66 8.35 -14.56
N GLY A 290 17.80 7.37 -14.30
CA GLY A 290 17.66 6.13 -15.05
C GLY A 290 18.79 5.13 -14.78
N GLY A 291 18.96 4.15 -15.68
CA GLY A 291 19.98 3.11 -15.55
C GLY A 291 21.43 3.56 -15.75
N GLY A 292 21.66 4.80 -16.20
CA GLY A 292 22.98 5.35 -16.48
C GLY A 292 23.16 6.75 -15.89
N ALA A 293 24.15 6.92 -15.00
CA ALA A 293 24.51 8.20 -14.39
C ALA A 293 25.78 8.76 -15.06
N SER A 294 25.67 9.19 -16.32
CA SER A 294 26.80 9.86 -16.99
C SER A 294 27.12 11.19 -16.31
N THR A 295 28.36 11.67 -16.43
CA THR A 295 28.79 12.95 -15.86
C THR A 295 27.92 14.11 -16.34
N GLU A 296 27.53 14.12 -17.61
CA GLU A 296 26.67 15.13 -18.22
C GLU A 296 25.29 15.14 -17.55
N LYS A 297 24.63 13.97 -17.46
CA LYS A 297 23.32 13.85 -16.81
C LYS A 297 23.34 14.29 -15.35
N VAL A 298 24.38 13.90 -14.60
CA VAL A 298 24.54 14.29 -13.19
C VAL A 298 24.81 15.81 -13.07
N THR A 299 25.55 16.39 -14.01
CA THR A 299 25.83 17.84 -14.04
C THR A 299 24.56 18.65 -14.29
N GLU A 300 23.75 18.25 -15.28
CA GLU A 300 22.48 18.92 -15.57
C GLU A 300 21.48 18.74 -14.43
N ALA A 301 21.42 17.55 -13.83
CA ALA A 301 20.63 17.31 -12.62
C ALA A 301 20.99 18.28 -11.47
N PHE A 302 22.29 18.51 -11.20
CA PHE A 302 22.70 19.50 -10.20
C PHE A 302 22.31 20.92 -10.60
N LYS A 303 22.51 21.33 -11.85
CA LYS A 303 22.11 22.66 -12.33
C LYS A 303 20.62 22.91 -12.14
N ILE A 304 19.78 21.93 -12.48
CA ILE A 304 18.32 22.01 -12.32
C ILE A 304 17.95 22.14 -10.85
N MET A 305 18.46 21.26 -9.98
CA MET A 305 18.18 21.34 -8.53
C MET A 305 18.61 22.69 -7.93
N LEU A 306 19.76 23.23 -8.35
CA LEU A 306 20.29 24.52 -7.86
C LEU A 306 19.47 25.74 -8.30
N GLN A 307 18.51 25.59 -9.21
CA GLN A 307 17.54 26.65 -9.52
C GLN A 307 16.54 26.87 -8.37
N ASN A 308 16.34 25.87 -7.50
CA ASN A 308 15.53 26.01 -6.30
C ASN A 308 16.28 26.84 -5.24
N PRO A 309 15.85 28.09 -4.93
CA PRO A 309 16.54 28.95 -3.96
C PRO A 309 16.45 28.43 -2.51
N ASN A 310 15.51 27.53 -2.24
CA ASN A 310 15.33 26.93 -0.92
C ASN A 310 16.23 25.72 -0.69
N LEU A 311 16.92 25.20 -1.71
CA LEU A 311 17.78 24.04 -1.60
C LEU A 311 18.90 24.28 -0.56
N LYS A 312 18.95 23.41 0.45
CA LYS A 312 19.93 23.46 1.55
C LYS A 312 20.91 22.30 1.57
N ALA A 313 20.55 21.14 1.03
CA ALA A 313 21.44 19.98 0.92
C ALA A 313 20.99 19.08 -0.24
N ILE A 314 21.88 18.21 -0.71
CA ILE A 314 21.56 17.20 -1.73
C ILE A 314 21.90 15.81 -1.20
N LEU A 315 20.98 14.86 -1.37
CA LEU A 315 21.20 13.43 -1.19
C LEU A 315 21.32 12.75 -2.56
N VAL A 316 22.52 12.27 -2.88
CA VAL A 316 22.76 11.31 -3.96
C VAL A 316 22.65 9.91 -3.37
N ASN A 317 21.64 9.16 -3.80
CA ASN A 317 21.45 7.77 -3.38
C ASN A 317 21.49 6.87 -4.60
N ILE A 318 22.59 6.15 -4.78
CA ILE A 318 22.79 5.29 -5.94
C ILE A 318 22.96 3.83 -5.53
N PHE A 319 22.17 2.97 -6.16
CA PHE A 319 22.34 1.53 -6.11
C PHE A 319 22.92 1.06 -7.46
N GLY A 320 24.22 0.83 -7.49
CA GLY A 320 24.97 0.33 -8.63
C GLY A 320 24.54 -1.08 -8.99
N GLY A 321 23.67 -1.19 -9.99
CA GLY A 321 23.35 -2.44 -10.68
C GLY A 321 24.41 -2.76 -11.72
N ILE A 322 24.16 -2.40 -12.98
CA ILE A 322 25.09 -2.60 -14.09
C ILE A 322 26.29 -1.64 -14.01
N MET A 323 26.07 -0.42 -13.50
CA MET A 323 27.10 0.61 -13.35
C MET A 323 27.94 0.37 -12.10
N LYS A 324 29.26 0.51 -12.23
CA LYS A 324 30.20 0.40 -11.10
C LYS A 324 30.25 1.70 -10.29
N CYS A 325 30.37 1.58 -8.98
CA CYS A 325 30.36 2.70 -8.04
C CYS A 325 31.50 3.70 -8.27
N ASP A 326 32.69 3.25 -8.68
CA ASP A 326 33.83 4.11 -9.02
C ASP A 326 33.53 5.06 -10.20
N VAL A 327 32.88 4.56 -11.26
CA VAL A 327 32.45 5.38 -12.41
C VAL A 327 31.43 6.44 -11.99
N ILE A 328 30.46 6.03 -11.16
CA ILE A 328 29.46 6.94 -10.61
C ILE A 328 30.10 8.00 -9.71
N ALA A 329 31.03 7.60 -8.84
CA ALA A 329 31.75 8.54 -7.97
C ALA A 329 32.54 9.56 -8.78
N GLU A 330 33.22 9.14 -9.85
CA GLU A 330 33.91 10.05 -10.78
C GLU A 330 32.95 11.07 -11.39
N GLY A 331 31.78 10.62 -11.86
CA GLY A 331 30.74 11.49 -12.42
C GLY A 331 30.22 12.51 -11.40
N VAL A 332 29.90 12.07 -10.17
CA VAL A 332 29.44 12.94 -9.07
C VAL A 332 30.51 13.96 -8.70
N ILE A 333 31.77 13.55 -8.55
CA ILE A 333 32.88 14.45 -8.19
C ILE A 333 33.09 15.49 -9.30
N SER A 334 33.09 15.05 -10.56
CA SER A 334 33.28 15.91 -11.72
C SER A 334 32.16 16.94 -11.84
N ALA A 335 30.92 16.48 -11.73
CA ALA A 335 29.73 17.35 -11.77
C ALA A 335 29.75 18.36 -10.62
N ALA A 336 30.03 17.93 -9.38
CA ALA A 336 30.09 18.81 -8.21
C ALA A 336 31.17 19.91 -8.34
N LYS A 337 32.32 19.59 -8.94
CA LYS A 337 33.38 20.56 -9.24
C LYS A 337 32.95 21.56 -10.31
N GLN A 338 32.33 21.08 -11.39
CA GLN A 338 31.89 21.93 -12.51
C GLN A 338 30.80 22.92 -12.10
N VAL A 339 29.84 22.50 -11.28
CA VAL A 339 28.75 23.38 -10.82
C VAL A 339 29.14 24.23 -9.60
N HIS A 340 30.37 24.09 -9.09
CA HIS A 340 30.86 24.74 -7.88
C HIS A 340 29.88 24.58 -6.71
N LEU A 341 29.50 23.33 -6.42
CA LEU A 341 28.43 23.02 -5.46
C LEU A 341 28.71 23.61 -4.08
N GLN A 342 27.80 24.47 -3.60
CA GLN A 342 27.93 25.18 -2.31
C GLN A 342 27.11 24.54 -1.19
N VAL A 343 26.08 23.76 -1.54
CA VAL A 343 25.25 23.04 -0.56
C VAL A 343 25.93 21.71 -0.16
N PRO A 344 25.78 21.26 1.09
CA PRO A 344 26.30 19.96 1.54
C PRO A 344 25.77 18.82 0.66
N LEU A 345 26.69 17.91 0.31
CA LEU A 345 26.39 16.75 -0.50
C LEU A 345 26.54 15.48 0.35
N VAL A 346 25.43 14.76 0.53
CA VAL A 346 25.42 13.43 1.12
C VAL A 346 25.36 12.39 0.02
N VAL A 347 26.26 11.42 0.04
CA VAL A 347 26.33 10.35 -0.96
C VAL A 347 26.22 9.00 -0.28
N ARG A 348 25.19 8.23 -0.66
CA ARG A 348 25.07 6.81 -0.34
C ARG A 348 25.20 6.00 -1.61
N MET A 349 26.14 5.06 -1.61
CA MET A 349 26.39 4.18 -2.75
C MET A 349 26.47 2.73 -2.29
N LYS A 350 25.87 1.83 -3.08
CA LYS A 350 25.94 0.37 -2.92
C LYS A 350 26.14 -0.29 -4.27
N GLY A 351 26.91 -1.37 -4.33
CA GLY A 351 27.08 -2.18 -5.54
C GLY A 351 28.54 -2.53 -5.85
N THR A 352 28.81 -2.88 -7.11
CA THR A 352 30.17 -3.22 -7.57
C THR A 352 31.12 -2.04 -7.37
N ASN A 353 32.33 -2.29 -6.87
CA ASN A 353 33.35 -1.27 -6.56
C ASN A 353 32.93 -0.23 -5.50
N GLU A 354 32.00 -0.56 -4.60
CA GLU A 354 31.52 0.33 -3.53
C GLU A 354 32.67 0.97 -2.74
N ASP A 355 33.63 0.16 -2.25
CA ASP A 355 34.73 0.66 -1.43
C ASP A 355 35.66 1.61 -2.20
N LEU A 356 35.92 1.30 -3.48
CA LEU A 356 36.71 2.16 -4.35
C LEU A 356 35.99 3.50 -4.60
N GLY A 357 34.69 3.47 -4.92
CA GLY A 357 33.89 4.68 -5.10
C GLY A 357 33.87 5.55 -3.84
N LYS A 358 33.69 4.95 -2.66
CA LYS A 358 33.77 5.68 -1.38
C LYS A 358 35.14 6.30 -1.13
N LYS A 359 36.21 5.58 -1.45
CA LYS A 359 37.58 6.10 -1.36
C LYS A 359 37.75 7.32 -2.27
N MET A 360 37.29 7.24 -3.53
CA MET A 360 37.34 8.36 -4.47
C MET A 360 36.58 9.60 -3.96
N LEU A 361 35.39 9.41 -3.38
CA LEU A 361 34.62 10.52 -2.79
C LEU A 361 35.38 11.17 -1.62
N ALA A 362 35.98 10.37 -0.73
CA ALA A 362 36.74 10.88 0.42
C ALA A 362 38.02 11.62 0.01
N GLU A 363 38.70 11.16 -1.05
CA GLU A 363 39.95 11.75 -1.56
C GLU A 363 39.70 12.90 -2.56
N SER A 364 38.44 13.21 -2.88
CA SER A 364 38.08 14.16 -3.93
C SER A 364 38.43 15.63 -3.63
N GLY A 365 38.69 15.95 -2.35
CA GLY A 365 38.87 17.30 -1.83
C GLY A 365 37.57 18.10 -1.69
N LEU A 366 36.41 17.50 -1.97
CA LEU A 366 35.10 18.09 -1.78
C LEU A 366 34.52 17.73 -0.40
N PRO A 367 33.69 18.60 0.21
CA PRO A 367 33.03 18.32 1.50
C PRO A 367 31.86 17.34 1.32
N ILE A 368 32.16 16.11 0.91
CA ILE A 368 31.18 15.04 0.67
C ILE A 368 31.00 14.20 1.93
N ILE A 369 29.76 14.09 2.40
CA ILE A 369 29.37 13.25 3.52
C ILE A 369 28.95 11.89 2.95
N THR A 370 29.73 10.84 3.21
CA THR A 370 29.34 9.49 2.79
C THR A 370 28.33 8.87 3.76
N ALA A 371 27.52 7.91 3.32
CA ALA A 371 26.64 7.11 4.18
C ALA A 371 26.60 5.64 3.72
N ASN A 372 26.43 4.70 4.67
CA ASN A 372 26.42 3.27 4.36
C ASN A 372 24.99 2.70 4.22
N THR A 373 24.04 3.25 4.96
CA THR A 373 22.64 2.81 4.96
C THR A 373 21.72 3.96 4.52
N MET A 374 20.50 3.63 4.10
CA MET A 374 19.46 4.63 3.81
C MET A 374 19.17 5.50 5.04
N ALA A 375 19.05 4.86 6.21
CA ALA A 375 18.86 5.52 7.50
C ALA A 375 19.94 6.57 7.79
N GLN A 376 21.21 6.20 7.66
CA GLN A 376 22.32 7.13 7.82
C GLN A 376 22.28 8.25 6.80
N ALA A 377 21.96 7.94 5.54
CA ALA A 377 21.92 8.94 4.47
C ALA A 377 20.86 10.01 4.75
N ALA A 378 19.67 9.59 5.16
CA ALA A 378 18.57 10.47 5.54
C ALA A 378 18.91 11.29 6.79
N GLU A 379 19.35 10.66 7.87
CA GLU A 379 19.72 11.35 9.11
C GLU A 379 20.80 12.43 8.86
N ARG A 380 21.82 12.09 8.06
CA ARG A 380 22.92 13.00 7.73
C ARG A 380 22.49 14.13 6.81
N VAL A 381 21.65 13.89 5.80
CA VAL A 381 21.22 14.97 4.90
C VAL A 381 20.27 15.93 5.59
N VAL A 382 19.40 15.44 6.47
CA VAL A 382 18.55 16.30 7.30
C VAL A 382 19.39 17.14 8.26
N ALA A 383 20.35 16.53 8.97
CA ALA A 383 21.27 17.27 9.82
C ALA A 383 22.08 18.31 9.04
N ALA A 384 22.56 17.96 7.84
CA ALA A 384 23.30 18.87 6.98
C ALA A 384 22.44 20.05 6.49
N ALA A 385 21.18 19.80 6.10
CA ALA A 385 20.24 20.83 5.69
C ALA A 385 19.90 21.80 6.85
N ASP A 386 19.81 21.27 8.08
CA ASP A 386 19.56 22.05 9.30
C ASP A 386 20.81 22.77 9.84
N GLY A 387 22.00 22.54 9.26
CA GLY A 387 23.26 23.05 9.78
C GLY A 387 23.67 22.44 11.14
N LYS A 388 23.14 21.26 11.48
CA LYS A 388 23.46 20.53 12.71
C LYS A 388 24.71 19.66 12.55
N PRO A 389 25.38 19.27 13.66
CA PRO A 389 26.48 18.32 13.61
C PRO A 389 26.05 17.00 12.94
N ILE A 390 26.89 16.49 12.03
CA ILE A 390 26.59 15.27 11.28
C ILE A 390 26.64 14.04 12.20
N PRO A 391 25.55 13.26 12.34
CA PRO A 391 25.53 12.09 13.21
C PRO A 391 26.47 10.97 12.73
N THR A 392 27.21 10.39 13.67
CA THR A 392 28.16 9.29 13.42
C THR A 392 27.56 7.90 13.62
N GLY A 393 26.31 7.81 14.07
CA GLY A 393 25.60 6.56 14.37
C GLY A 393 25.19 5.74 13.15
N ASP A 394 24.48 4.64 13.39
CA ASP A 394 23.93 3.71 12.40
C ASP A 394 22.67 4.24 11.68
N GLY A 395 22.23 5.46 12.00
CA GLY A 395 21.01 6.06 11.48
C GLY A 395 19.75 5.68 12.27
N LEU A 396 19.84 4.80 13.28
CA LEU A 396 18.68 4.31 14.02
C LEU A 396 18.36 5.13 15.27
N SER A 397 19.04 6.26 15.47
CA SER A 397 18.86 7.12 16.64
C SER A 397 17.42 7.67 16.77
N HIS A 398 16.74 7.83 15.64
CA HIS A 398 15.37 8.30 15.52
C HIS A 398 14.33 7.24 15.92
N PHE A 399 14.72 5.97 15.89
CA PHE A 399 13.87 4.86 16.32
C PHE A 399 14.28 4.47 17.74
N ASP A 400 13.31 4.46 18.65
CA ASP A 400 13.55 3.94 19.99
C ASP A 400 14.06 2.49 19.88
N LYS A 401 15.27 2.21 20.37
CA LYS A 401 15.92 0.90 20.21
C LYS A 401 15.11 -0.21 20.89
N THR A 402 14.33 0.13 21.92
CA THR A 402 13.31 -0.74 22.54
C THR A 402 12.13 -1.02 21.61
N GLY A 403 11.70 -0.04 20.81
CA GLY A 403 10.66 -0.17 19.79
C GLY A 403 11.09 -0.92 18.53
N LEU A 404 12.38 -0.89 18.17
CA LEU A 404 12.92 -1.65 17.02
C LEU A 404 13.09 -3.14 17.37
N VAL A 405 13.49 -3.46 18.60
CA VAL A 405 13.50 -4.85 19.11
C VAL A 405 12.06 -5.32 19.35
N ALA A 406 11.18 -4.49 19.91
CA ALA A 406 9.76 -4.80 20.02
C ALA A 406 9.06 -4.88 18.66
N GLY A 407 9.52 -4.17 17.63
CA GLY A 407 9.03 -4.20 16.25
C GLY A 407 9.59 -5.36 15.43
N ALA A 408 10.80 -5.83 15.74
CA ALA A 408 11.32 -7.11 15.25
C ALA A 408 10.60 -8.30 15.93
N VAL A 409 10.30 -8.19 17.23
CA VAL A 409 9.51 -9.17 18.00
C VAL A 409 8.02 -9.11 17.62
N ALA A 410 7.47 -7.94 17.33
CA ALA A 410 6.11 -7.73 16.81
C ALA A 410 6.02 -7.99 15.30
N GLY A 411 7.13 -7.94 14.56
CA GLY A 411 7.25 -8.42 13.20
C GLY A 411 7.29 -9.94 13.15
N VAL A 412 7.93 -10.59 14.13
CA VAL A 412 7.85 -12.05 14.34
C VAL A 412 6.47 -12.47 14.87
N ALA A 413 5.82 -11.66 15.71
CA ALA A 413 4.44 -11.90 16.16
C ALA A 413 3.37 -11.50 15.11
N GLY A 414 3.69 -10.54 14.24
CA GLY A 414 2.89 -10.13 13.10
C GLY A 414 3.00 -11.13 11.96
N VAL A 415 4.17 -11.75 11.77
CA VAL A 415 4.32 -12.98 10.96
C VAL A 415 3.47 -14.10 11.57
N ALA A 416 3.39 -14.25 12.89
CA ALA A 416 2.46 -15.21 13.52
C ALA A 416 0.96 -14.89 13.32
N ALA A 417 0.60 -13.61 13.13
CA ALA A 417 -0.77 -13.21 12.78
C ALA A 417 -1.06 -13.32 11.26
N THR A 418 -0.04 -13.13 10.41
CA THR A 418 -0.13 -13.32 8.94
C THR A 418 0.04 -14.80 8.54
N VAL A 419 0.43 -15.66 9.48
CA VAL A 419 0.39 -17.12 9.32
C VAL A 419 -1.05 -17.63 9.33
N GLY A 420 -2.04 -16.89 9.87
CA GLY A 420 -3.45 -17.29 9.73
C GLY A 420 -3.95 -17.22 8.28
N ASP A 421 -3.70 -16.10 7.60
CA ASP A 421 -4.19 -15.89 6.23
C ASP A 421 -3.29 -16.58 5.19
N LYS A 422 -1.97 -16.64 5.42
CA LYS A 422 -1.07 -17.45 4.58
C LYS A 422 -1.14 -18.94 4.88
N VAL A 423 -1.76 -19.43 5.94
CA VAL A 423 -2.07 -20.87 6.08
C VAL A 423 -3.24 -21.27 5.17
N GLY A 424 -4.11 -20.33 4.77
CA GLY A 424 -5.05 -20.53 3.67
C GLY A 424 -4.33 -20.63 2.31
N ASP A 425 -3.49 -19.65 1.98
CA ASP A 425 -2.73 -19.63 0.72
C ASP A 425 -1.63 -20.70 0.66
N MET A 426 -1.07 -21.10 1.80
CA MET A 426 -0.12 -22.22 1.93
C MET A 426 -0.87 -23.56 2.00
N ALA A 427 -2.13 -23.62 2.41
CA ALA A 427 -2.96 -24.81 2.22
C ALA A 427 -3.39 -24.97 0.75
N GLU A 428 -3.72 -23.89 0.04
CA GLU A 428 -3.92 -23.93 -1.43
C GLU A 428 -2.60 -24.22 -2.16
N GLY A 429 -1.49 -23.61 -1.74
CA GLY A 429 -0.16 -23.87 -2.29
C GLY A 429 0.40 -25.25 -1.95
N ILE A 430 0.09 -25.83 -0.78
CA ILE A 430 0.40 -27.23 -0.43
C ILE A 430 -0.54 -28.16 -1.18
N VAL A 431 -1.82 -27.84 -1.35
CA VAL A 431 -2.74 -28.63 -2.17
C VAL A 431 -2.33 -28.59 -3.64
N ASP A 432 -1.84 -27.47 -4.17
CA ASP A 432 -1.33 -27.35 -5.53
C ASP A 432 0.07 -27.96 -5.67
N THR A 433 0.94 -27.87 -4.65
CA THR A 433 2.21 -28.62 -4.60
C THR A 433 1.97 -30.13 -4.46
N VAL A 434 0.92 -30.57 -3.75
CA VAL A 434 0.51 -31.98 -3.64
C VAL A 434 -0.17 -32.45 -4.92
N LYS A 435 -0.92 -31.59 -5.63
CA LYS A 435 -1.46 -31.89 -6.98
C LYS A 435 -0.35 -31.94 -8.03
N ASP A 436 0.66 -31.07 -7.94
CA ASP A 436 1.83 -31.07 -8.83
C ASP A 436 2.74 -32.25 -8.51
N VAL A 437 2.96 -32.59 -7.24
CA VAL A 437 3.67 -33.83 -6.84
C VAL A 437 2.85 -35.07 -7.18
N MET A 438 1.52 -35.06 -7.06
CA MET A 438 0.67 -36.14 -7.55
C MET A 438 0.67 -36.21 -9.08
N GLY A 439 0.73 -35.08 -9.77
CA GLY A 439 0.87 -34.96 -11.22
C GLY A 439 2.19 -35.55 -11.69
N ASP A 440 3.31 -35.13 -11.09
CA ASP A 440 4.66 -35.64 -11.34
C ASP A 440 4.79 -37.12 -10.93
N VAL A 441 4.08 -37.59 -9.89
CA VAL A 441 4.03 -39.01 -9.51
C VAL A 441 3.13 -39.82 -10.46
N ILE A 442 2.04 -39.25 -10.98
CA ILE A 442 1.19 -39.87 -11.99
C ILE A 442 1.93 -39.92 -13.34
N ASP A 443 2.68 -38.88 -13.70
CA ASP A 443 3.51 -38.81 -14.88
C ASP A 443 4.72 -39.74 -14.74
N LEU A 444 5.38 -39.80 -13.58
CA LEU A 444 6.42 -40.79 -13.28
C LEU A 444 5.88 -42.22 -13.28
N ALA A 445 4.64 -42.44 -12.82
CA ALA A 445 3.98 -43.74 -12.88
C ALA A 445 3.50 -44.10 -14.30
N GLN A 446 3.11 -43.12 -15.12
CA GLN A 446 2.78 -43.30 -16.53
C GLN A 446 4.04 -43.52 -17.38
N ASP A 447 5.13 -42.82 -17.09
CA ASP A 447 6.45 -43.01 -17.69
C ASP A 447 7.07 -44.33 -17.26
N ALA A 448 6.91 -44.75 -15.99
CA ALA A 448 7.29 -46.09 -15.53
C ALA A 448 6.41 -47.16 -16.19
N LYS A 449 5.11 -46.91 -16.37
CA LYS A 449 4.20 -47.81 -17.11
C LYS A 449 4.54 -47.86 -18.60
N HIS A 450 4.95 -46.76 -19.21
CA HIS A 450 5.42 -46.69 -20.59
C HIS A 450 6.77 -47.37 -20.74
N ALA A 451 7.72 -47.16 -19.82
CA ALA A 451 9.00 -47.87 -19.79
C ALA A 451 8.82 -49.38 -19.55
N VAL A 452 7.85 -49.78 -18.71
CA VAL A 452 7.49 -51.20 -18.51
C VAL A 452 6.74 -51.77 -19.72
N ASN A 453 5.86 -51.01 -20.37
CA ASN A 453 5.22 -51.43 -21.61
C ASN A 453 6.20 -51.50 -22.78
N ASP A 454 7.16 -50.58 -22.89
CA ASP A 454 8.21 -50.56 -23.91
C ASP A 454 9.25 -51.67 -23.63
N ALA A 455 9.57 -51.93 -22.36
CA ALA A 455 10.36 -53.09 -21.96
C ALA A 455 9.60 -54.40 -22.18
N ALA A 456 8.28 -54.43 -21.99
CA ALA A 456 7.43 -55.58 -22.28
C ALA A 456 7.25 -55.78 -23.80
N GLU A 457 7.09 -54.73 -24.60
CA GLU A 457 7.04 -54.79 -26.07
C GLU A 457 8.41 -55.14 -26.66
N GLY A 458 9.49 -54.66 -26.06
CA GLY A 458 10.87 -55.04 -26.36
C GLY A 458 11.19 -56.48 -25.97
N ALA A 459 10.70 -56.95 -24.82
CA ALA A 459 10.80 -58.35 -24.40
C ALA A 459 9.92 -59.26 -25.24
N ILE A 460 8.69 -58.86 -25.59
CA ILE A 460 7.80 -59.56 -26.53
C ILE A 460 8.43 -59.59 -27.92
N GLY A 461 9.06 -58.50 -28.38
CA GLY A 461 9.80 -58.44 -29.64
C GLY A 461 11.03 -59.35 -29.63
N THR A 462 11.77 -59.39 -28.53
CA THR A 462 12.92 -60.28 -28.35
C THR A 462 12.47 -61.75 -28.26
N VAL A 463 11.37 -62.04 -27.58
CA VAL A 463 10.74 -63.37 -27.54
C VAL A 463 10.18 -63.76 -28.89
N LYS A 464 9.65 -62.82 -29.70
CA LYS A 464 9.15 -63.08 -31.06
C LYS A 464 10.29 -63.31 -32.05
N ASN A 465 11.43 -62.63 -31.87
CA ASN A 465 12.66 -62.86 -32.63
C ASN A 465 13.32 -64.20 -32.23
N VAL A 466 13.42 -64.49 -30.93
CA VAL A 466 13.93 -65.77 -30.41
C VAL A 466 13.01 -66.94 -30.75
N ALA A 467 11.68 -66.75 -30.73
CA ALA A 467 10.72 -67.76 -31.19
C ALA A 467 10.74 -67.92 -32.72
N GLY A 468 10.97 -66.84 -33.47
CA GLY A 468 11.20 -66.88 -34.92
C GLY A 468 12.47 -67.65 -35.30
N ASP A 469 13.53 -67.51 -34.49
CA ASP A 469 14.81 -68.20 -34.65
C ASP A 469 14.78 -69.65 -34.10
N ALA A 470 13.97 -69.92 -33.06
CA ALA A 470 13.78 -71.25 -32.45
C ALA A 470 12.82 -72.17 -33.21
N ILE A 471 12.03 -71.66 -34.17
CA ILE A 471 11.25 -72.50 -35.12
C ILE A 471 12.17 -73.25 -36.11
N GLY A 472 13.49 -73.00 -36.09
CA GLY A 472 14.49 -73.69 -36.90
C GLY A 472 15.25 -74.85 -36.26
N LEU A 473 15.15 -75.10 -34.94
CA LEU A 473 15.98 -76.14 -34.28
C LEU A 473 15.18 -76.99 -33.28
N ALA A 474 15.28 -78.31 -33.44
CA ALA A 474 14.48 -79.32 -32.76
C ALA A 474 14.86 -79.57 -31.28
N GLY A 475 13.86 -80.05 -30.52
CA GLY A 475 14.06 -81.20 -29.63
C GLY A 475 14.04 -80.93 -28.13
N ASP A 476 15.14 -80.44 -27.56
CA ASP A 476 15.41 -80.66 -26.13
C ASP A 476 15.59 -79.37 -25.29
N THR A 477 15.34 -78.20 -25.87
CA THR A 477 15.48 -76.90 -25.18
C THR A 477 14.17 -76.40 -24.53
N ILE A 478 13.03 -77.01 -24.87
CA ILE A 478 11.69 -76.53 -24.45
C ILE A 478 11.45 -76.71 -22.94
N HIS A 479 12.04 -77.73 -22.30
CA HIS A 479 11.89 -77.93 -20.84
C HIS A 479 12.71 -76.93 -20.01
N ALA A 480 13.93 -76.60 -20.43
CA ALA A 480 14.79 -75.67 -19.68
C ALA A 480 14.31 -74.20 -19.78
N VAL A 481 13.66 -73.83 -20.88
CA VAL A 481 13.07 -72.49 -21.06
C VAL A 481 11.74 -72.35 -20.32
N GLY A 482 10.96 -73.44 -20.21
CA GLY A 482 9.73 -73.47 -19.42
C GLY A 482 9.96 -73.26 -17.92
N ASP A 483 10.98 -73.91 -17.36
CA ASP A 483 11.32 -73.78 -15.94
C ASP A 483 11.89 -72.39 -15.62
N ALA A 484 12.76 -71.84 -16.48
CA ALA A 484 13.30 -70.49 -16.31
C ALA A 484 12.24 -69.38 -16.48
N ALA A 485 11.23 -69.58 -17.33
CA ALA A 485 10.10 -68.67 -17.48
C ALA A 485 9.11 -68.78 -16.29
N GLY A 486 8.92 -69.98 -15.75
CA GLY A 486 8.12 -70.21 -14.54
C GLY A 486 8.73 -69.56 -13.30
N ASP A 487 10.05 -69.69 -13.11
CA ASP A 487 10.78 -69.07 -12.01
C ASP A 487 10.79 -67.53 -12.13
N ALA A 488 10.93 -66.99 -13.34
CA ALA A 488 10.87 -65.54 -13.57
C ALA A 488 9.47 -64.95 -13.33
N VAL A 489 8.40 -65.67 -13.67
CA VAL A 489 7.01 -65.26 -13.41
C VAL A 489 6.66 -65.40 -11.92
N SER A 490 7.20 -66.40 -11.22
CA SER A 490 7.06 -66.54 -9.77
C SER A 490 7.76 -65.39 -9.04
N VAL A 491 9.00 -65.08 -9.40
CA VAL A 491 9.76 -63.96 -8.82
C VAL A 491 9.08 -62.61 -9.11
N MET A 492 8.52 -62.44 -10.30
CA MET A 492 7.79 -61.22 -10.66
C MET A 492 6.42 -61.14 -9.97
N GLY A 493 5.77 -62.28 -9.71
CA GLY A 493 4.56 -62.39 -8.89
C GLY A 493 4.81 -62.04 -7.42
N ASP A 494 5.89 -62.55 -6.82
CA ASP A 494 6.29 -62.26 -5.44
C ASP A 494 6.70 -60.78 -5.26
N ILE A 495 7.34 -60.18 -6.28
CA ILE A 495 7.66 -58.75 -6.31
C ILE A 495 6.39 -57.89 -6.45
N LEU A 496 5.42 -58.32 -7.27
CA LEU A 496 4.13 -57.64 -7.44
C LEU A 496 3.26 -57.72 -6.17
N GLU A 497 3.21 -58.88 -5.51
CA GLU A 497 2.46 -59.08 -4.27
C GLU A 497 3.10 -58.28 -3.12
N GLY A 498 4.43 -58.29 -3.01
CA GLY A 498 5.16 -57.44 -2.06
C GLY A 498 5.03 -55.93 -2.34
N THR A 499 4.94 -55.51 -3.61
CA THR A 499 4.75 -54.10 -3.97
C THR A 499 3.31 -53.65 -3.71
N VAL A 500 2.32 -54.52 -3.95
CA VAL A 500 0.89 -54.23 -3.66
C VAL A 500 0.63 -54.19 -2.15
N ASP A 501 1.28 -55.03 -1.35
CA ASP A 501 1.17 -54.99 0.11
C ASP A 501 1.87 -53.76 0.70
N VAL A 502 3.04 -53.36 0.18
CA VAL A 502 3.68 -52.09 0.56
C VAL A 502 2.81 -50.88 0.19
N VAL A 503 2.14 -50.91 -0.97
CA VAL A 503 1.22 -49.83 -1.39
C VAL A 503 -0.09 -49.83 -0.58
N LYS A 504 -0.61 -51.00 -0.18
CA LYS A 504 -1.78 -51.10 0.71
C LYS A 504 -1.45 -50.65 2.14
N ASP A 505 -0.27 -50.97 2.65
CA ASP A 505 0.21 -50.51 3.96
C ASP A 505 0.49 -49.00 3.96
N LEU A 506 1.05 -48.47 2.86
CA LEU A 506 1.19 -47.01 2.67
C LEU A 506 -0.16 -46.30 2.53
N ALA A 507 -1.12 -46.88 1.80
CA ALA A 507 -2.45 -46.31 1.61
C ALA A 507 -3.30 -46.39 2.89
N GLY A 508 -3.21 -47.50 3.64
CA GLY A 508 -3.82 -47.66 4.95
C GLY A 508 -3.23 -46.72 5.99
N GLY A 509 -1.91 -46.53 5.99
CA GLY A 509 -1.20 -45.55 6.82
C GLY A 509 -1.55 -44.10 6.47
N ALA A 510 -1.72 -43.78 5.19
CA ALA A 510 -2.12 -42.45 4.73
C ALA A 510 -3.58 -42.11 5.06
N VAL A 511 -4.48 -43.09 5.00
CA VAL A 511 -5.90 -42.92 5.41
C VAL A 511 -6.02 -42.79 6.92
N HIS A 512 -5.24 -43.53 7.71
CA HIS A 512 -5.17 -43.35 9.16
C HIS A 512 -4.56 -41.99 9.55
N LEU A 513 -3.51 -41.53 8.84
CA LEU A 513 -2.95 -40.19 9.06
C LEU A 513 -3.94 -39.07 8.72
N ALA A 514 -4.78 -39.26 7.71
CA ALA A 514 -5.80 -38.29 7.32
C ALA A 514 -6.96 -38.25 8.33
N ASP A 515 -7.40 -39.41 8.84
CA ASP A 515 -8.46 -39.51 9.85
C ASP A 515 -7.98 -38.96 11.22
N ASP A 516 -6.72 -39.23 11.59
CA ASP A 516 -6.06 -38.67 12.77
C ASP A 516 -5.84 -37.16 12.63
N ALA A 517 -5.50 -36.65 11.44
CA ALA A 517 -5.36 -35.21 11.19
C ALA A 517 -6.71 -34.47 11.23
N VAL A 518 -7.80 -35.11 10.78
CA VAL A 518 -9.17 -34.56 10.87
C VAL A 518 -9.68 -34.58 12.31
N HIS A 519 -9.37 -35.63 13.08
CA HIS A 519 -9.64 -35.68 14.52
C HIS A 519 -8.82 -34.65 15.30
N LEU A 520 -7.53 -34.48 14.97
CA LEU A 520 -6.65 -33.47 15.57
C LEU A 520 -7.10 -32.04 15.25
N ALA A 521 -7.62 -31.80 14.04
CA ALA A 521 -8.22 -30.53 13.67
C ALA A 521 -9.56 -30.29 14.39
N GLY A 522 -10.38 -31.33 14.58
CA GLY A 522 -11.61 -31.30 15.37
C GLY A 522 -11.36 -31.02 16.86
N ASP A 523 -10.32 -31.64 17.44
CA ASP A 523 -9.90 -31.45 18.82
C ASP A 523 -9.24 -30.10 19.04
N ALA A 524 -8.48 -29.58 18.07
CA ALA A 524 -7.92 -28.21 18.09
C ALA A 524 -9.01 -27.14 18.01
N ILE A 525 -10.11 -27.38 17.27
CA ILE A 525 -11.28 -26.50 17.22
C ILE A 525 -12.05 -26.53 18.55
N ARG A 526 -12.16 -27.71 19.18
CA ARG A 526 -12.77 -27.87 20.51
C ARG A 526 -11.93 -27.21 21.63
N LEU A 527 -10.60 -27.32 21.55
CA LEU A 527 -9.67 -26.69 22.50
C LEU A 527 -9.54 -25.17 22.32
N ARG A 528 -9.82 -24.61 21.13
CA ARG A 528 -9.94 -23.15 20.95
C ARG A 528 -11.03 -22.58 21.87
N ASP A 529 -12.10 -23.32 22.08
CA ASP A 529 -13.22 -22.91 22.93
C ASP A 529 -12.92 -23.13 24.43
N ASP A 530 -12.09 -24.13 24.80
CA ASP A 530 -11.66 -24.38 26.20
C ASP A 530 -10.45 -23.55 26.67
N MET A 531 -9.55 -23.14 25.76
CA MET A 531 -8.39 -22.26 26.02
C MET A 531 -8.76 -20.84 26.47
N LEU A 532 -10.04 -20.48 26.40
CA LEU A 532 -10.55 -19.23 26.98
C LEU A 532 -10.72 -19.29 28.51
N SER A 533 -10.38 -20.40 29.18
CA SER A 533 -10.73 -20.61 30.60
C SER A 533 -9.64 -20.81 31.66
N GLU A 534 -8.38 -21.27 31.44
CA GLU A 534 -7.43 -21.44 32.58
C GLU A 534 -5.91 -21.42 32.26
N GLN A 535 -5.06 -21.03 33.24
CA GLN A 535 -3.64 -20.62 33.11
C GLN A 535 -2.56 -21.74 33.22
N ALA A 536 -1.48 -21.54 32.43
CA ALA A 536 -0.04 -21.79 32.63
C ALA A 536 0.58 -23.20 32.87
N ASP A 537 -0.05 -24.16 33.54
CA ASP A 537 0.67 -25.42 33.88
C ASP A 537 0.64 -26.50 32.77
N GLY A 538 -0.18 -26.33 31.74
CA GLY A 538 -0.26 -27.27 30.60
C GLY A 538 0.93 -27.19 29.63
N ALA A 539 1.63 -26.06 29.56
CA ALA A 539 2.66 -25.81 28.55
C ALA A 539 3.95 -26.63 28.76
N VAL A 540 4.27 -26.99 30.01
CA VAL A 540 5.50 -27.74 30.33
C VAL A 540 5.33 -29.24 30.03
N ARG A 541 4.16 -29.83 30.29
CA ARG A 541 3.86 -31.23 29.92
C ARG A 541 3.73 -31.43 28.40
N LEU A 542 3.36 -30.38 27.67
CA LEU A 542 3.28 -30.39 26.21
C LEU A 542 4.65 -30.34 25.52
N ALA A 543 5.65 -29.67 26.13
CA ALA A 543 7.01 -29.64 25.60
C ALA A 543 7.72 -31.00 25.70
N ASP A 544 7.52 -31.74 26.80
CA ASP A 544 8.12 -33.06 26.98
C ASP A 544 7.53 -34.11 26.01
N ASN A 545 6.21 -34.09 25.78
CA ASN A 545 5.54 -35.03 24.86
C ASN A 545 5.84 -34.75 23.38
N ALA A 546 6.03 -33.47 22.99
CA ALA A 546 6.42 -33.10 21.62
C ALA A 546 7.87 -33.47 21.30
N VAL A 547 8.77 -33.40 22.29
CA VAL A 547 10.17 -33.84 22.16
C VAL A 547 10.28 -35.36 22.02
N GLU A 548 9.42 -36.13 22.70
CA GLU A 548 9.35 -37.58 22.57
C GLU A 548 8.83 -38.02 21.19
N SER A 549 7.77 -37.37 20.68
CA SER A 549 7.18 -37.62 19.36
C SER A 549 8.15 -37.34 18.19
N VAL A 550 8.94 -36.26 18.26
CA VAL A 550 9.97 -35.93 17.26
C VAL A 550 11.14 -36.92 17.31
N GLY A 551 11.47 -37.44 18.50
CA GLY A 551 12.45 -38.51 18.68
C GLY A 551 12.04 -39.81 18.00
N ASP A 552 10.75 -40.14 17.99
CA ASP A 552 10.24 -41.37 17.39
C ASP A 552 10.05 -41.27 15.87
N VAL A 553 9.71 -40.08 15.35
CA VAL A 553 9.75 -39.77 13.90
C VAL A 553 11.19 -39.83 13.37
N GLY A 554 12.16 -39.32 14.13
CA GLY A 554 13.59 -39.42 13.79
C GLY A 554 14.09 -40.86 13.71
N LYS A 555 13.64 -41.75 14.61
CA LYS A 555 13.96 -43.19 14.56
C LYS A 555 13.32 -43.90 13.36
N ALA A 556 12.09 -43.55 12.99
CA ALA A 556 11.39 -44.12 11.84
C ALA A 556 12.08 -43.75 10.51
N VAL A 557 12.52 -42.49 10.37
CA VAL A 557 13.25 -42.00 9.18
C VAL A 557 14.65 -42.60 9.07
N VAL A 558 15.38 -42.73 10.19
CA VAL A 558 16.69 -43.40 10.22
C VAL A 558 16.56 -44.90 9.92
N GLY A 559 15.50 -45.56 10.42
CA GLY A 559 15.18 -46.95 10.11
C GLY A 559 14.93 -47.20 8.61
N ALA A 560 14.16 -46.32 7.96
CA ALA A 560 13.90 -46.36 6.52
C ALA A 560 15.18 -46.14 5.68
N MET A 561 16.08 -45.25 6.14
CA MET A 561 17.38 -45.01 5.49
C MET A 561 18.34 -46.20 5.62
N THR A 562 18.35 -46.91 6.75
CA THR A 562 19.14 -48.14 6.92
C THR A 562 18.60 -49.33 6.11
N GLY A 563 17.29 -49.39 5.85
CA GLY A 563 16.68 -50.41 4.99
C GLY A 563 16.98 -50.22 3.50
N ALA A 564 16.89 -48.99 3.00
CA ALA A 564 17.17 -48.67 1.59
C ALA A 564 18.67 -48.83 1.22
N GLY A 565 19.58 -48.60 2.17
CA GLY A 565 21.03 -48.81 1.98
C GLY A 565 21.43 -50.28 1.82
N ALA A 566 20.64 -51.23 2.34
CA ALA A 566 20.92 -52.66 2.20
C ALA A 566 20.53 -53.23 0.82
N VAL A 567 19.58 -52.60 0.12
CA VAL A 567 19.12 -53.04 -1.22
C VAL A 567 20.01 -52.48 -2.34
N GLY A 568 20.60 -51.30 -2.16
CA GLY A 568 21.49 -50.68 -3.16
C GLY A 568 22.89 -51.29 -3.26
N ALA A 569 23.30 -52.15 -2.31
CA ALA A 569 24.64 -52.75 -2.31
C ALA A 569 24.74 -54.08 -3.08
N ALA A 570 23.62 -54.64 -3.56
CA ALA A 570 23.59 -55.95 -4.23
C ALA A 570 23.55 -55.91 -5.77
N THR A 571 23.44 -54.73 -6.41
CA THR A 571 23.06 -54.64 -7.84
C THR A 571 23.89 -53.69 -8.71
N LEU A 572 25.12 -53.29 -8.35
CA LEU A 572 25.98 -52.51 -9.27
C LEU A 572 27.47 -52.85 -9.08
N GLY A 573 27.86 -54.02 -9.57
CA GLY A 573 29.23 -54.34 -9.93
C GLY A 573 29.27 -54.77 -11.38
N THR A 574 29.36 -53.83 -12.32
CA THR A 574 29.93 -53.93 -13.69
C THR A 574 29.40 -52.80 -14.58
N ALA A 575 30.24 -52.39 -15.54
CA ALA A 575 30.04 -51.39 -16.60
C ALA A 575 30.30 -49.92 -16.20
N GLY A 576 31.28 -49.33 -16.89
CA GLY A 576 31.72 -47.94 -16.74
C GLY A 576 31.44 -47.09 -17.98
N GLU A 577 31.82 -45.81 -17.84
CA GLU A 577 32.02 -44.77 -18.85
C GLU A 577 30.83 -44.39 -19.73
N ASP A 578 29.96 -43.50 -19.21
CA ASP A 578 29.61 -42.21 -19.84
C ASP A 578 28.47 -41.53 -19.05
N ALA A 579 28.76 -40.46 -18.28
CA ALA A 579 27.73 -39.51 -17.82
C ALA A 579 28.34 -38.23 -17.22
N GLY A 580 28.71 -37.30 -18.10
CA GLY A 580 28.67 -35.88 -17.75
C GLY A 580 27.25 -35.34 -17.98
N LYS A 581 26.73 -34.59 -17.00
CA LYS A 581 25.44 -33.85 -16.95
C LYS A 581 24.24 -34.61 -16.37
N SER A 582 24.07 -34.51 -15.05
CA SER A 582 22.78 -34.30 -14.40
C SER A 582 22.98 -33.70 -13.00
N ASP A 583 22.39 -32.54 -12.73
CA ASP A 583 22.32 -31.93 -11.37
C ASP A 583 21.18 -32.58 -10.53
N GLY A 584 20.99 -33.89 -10.67
CA GLY A 584 19.89 -34.66 -10.06
C GLY A 584 20.33 -35.61 -8.95
N GLY A 585 21.56 -35.52 -8.46
CA GLY A 585 22.09 -36.42 -7.43
C GLY A 585 21.92 -35.90 -5.99
N LEU A 586 22.19 -36.77 -5.01
CA LEU A 586 22.20 -36.53 -3.57
C LEU A 586 22.89 -35.20 -3.16
N LEU A 587 23.95 -34.79 -3.89
CA LEU A 587 24.64 -33.51 -3.68
C LEU A 587 23.80 -32.29 -4.06
N GLY A 588 22.94 -32.39 -5.06
CA GLY A 588 21.99 -31.35 -5.47
C GLY A 588 20.86 -31.20 -4.46
N PHE A 589 20.37 -32.31 -3.90
CA PHE A 589 19.40 -32.32 -2.80
C PHE A 589 20.00 -31.66 -1.54
N VAL A 590 21.19 -32.08 -1.11
CA VAL A 590 21.84 -31.49 0.08
C VAL A 590 22.16 -30.00 -0.11
N LYS A 591 22.62 -29.55 -1.28
CA LYS A 591 22.82 -28.12 -1.57
C LYS A 591 21.52 -27.32 -1.56
N ARG A 592 20.42 -27.92 -2.03
CA ARG A 592 19.11 -27.26 -2.14
C ARG A 592 18.38 -27.13 -0.81
N TRP A 593 18.73 -27.93 0.21
CA TRP A 593 18.04 -27.97 1.51
C TRP A 593 18.93 -27.68 2.73
N TRP A 594 20.23 -27.44 2.55
CA TRP A 594 21.19 -27.11 3.63
C TRP A 594 20.80 -25.89 4.48
N TRP A 595 20.05 -24.95 3.90
CA TRP A 595 19.60 -23.73 4.56
C TRP A 595 18.51 -24.00 5.63
N LEU A 596 17.77 -25.11 5.53
CA LEU A 596 16.79 -25.53 6.55
C LEU A 596 17.48 -25.98 7.84
N ALA A 597 18.62 -26.66 7.75
CA ALA A 597 19.43 -27.03 8.91
C ALA A 597 20.03 -25.78 9.59
N ALA A 598 20.43 -24.78 8.81
CA ALA A 598 20.90 -23.49 9.33
C ALA A 598 19.78 -22.70 10.03
N LEU A 599 18.55 -22.75 9.52
CA LEU A 599 17.36 -22.16 10.13
C LEU A 599 16.96 -22.85 11.44
N ALA A 600 17.05 -24.19 11.49
CA ALA A 600 16.80 -24.96 12.71
C ALA A 600 17.84 -24.64 13.81
N LEU A 601 19.12 -24.48 13.43
CA LEU A 601 20.19 -24.09 14.37
C LEU A 601 20.04 -22.64 14.85
N LEU A 602 19.57 -21.74 13.99
CA LEU A 602 19.25 -20.35 14.36
C LEU A 602 18.06 -20.30 15.33
N ALA A 603 17.02 -21.10 15.09
CA ALA A 603 15.87 -21.23 15.98
C ALA A 603 16.27 -21.80 17.36
N LEU A 604 17.14 -22.81 17.40
CA LEU A 604 17.71 -23.36 18.63
C LEU A 604 18.56 -22.34 19.42
N TRP A 605 19.35 -21.52 18.72
CA TRP A 605 20.16 -20.46 19.33
C TRP A 605 19.29 -19.33 19.90
N LEU A 606 18.23 -18.93 19.18
CA LEU A 606 17.24 -17.95 19.65
C LEU A 606 16.45 -18.48 20.84
N PHE A 607 16.06 -19.76 20.83
CA PHE A 607 15.32 -20.40 21.92
C PHE A 607 16.15 -20.52 23.22
N LYS A 608 17.44 -20.87 23.11
CA LYS A 608 18.37 -20.91 24.25
C LYS A 608 18.67 -19.53 24.82
N SER A 609 18.68 -18.49 23.97
CA SER A 609 18.88 -17.10 24.39
C SER A 609 17.66 -16.50 25.10
N CYS A 610 16.46 -17.05 24.85
CA CYS A 610 15.22 -16.63 25.49
C CYS A 610 14.87 -17.39 26.79
N THR A 611 15.54 -18.51 27.09
CA THR A 611 15.23 -19.38 28.26
C THR A 611 16.30 -19.37 29.36
N GLY A 612 17.44 -18.70 29.15
CA GLY A 612 18.54 -18.61 30.12
C GLY A 612 18.42 -17.42 31.08
N GLY A 613 17.52 -17.48 32.05
CA GLY A 613 17.45 -16.49 33.14
C GLY A 613 16.47 -16.89 34.24
N THR A 614 16.91 -17.72 35.18
CA THR A 614 16.13 -18.06 36.39
C THR A 614 16.12 -16.88 37.36
N VAL A 615 14.93 -16.39 37.69
CA VAL A 615 14.68 -15.46 38.81
C VAL A 615 14.57 -16.29 40.10
N GLU A 616 15.49 -16.10 41.05
CA GLU A 616 15.33 -16.62 42.42
C GLU A 616 14.33 -15.76 43.21
N ALA A 617 13.40 -16.40 43.91
CA ALA A 617 12.41 -15.76 44.80
C ALA A 617 13.05 -15.27 46.12
N PRO A 618 12.60 -14.14 46.70
CA PRO A 618 13.21 -13.59 47.91
C PRO A 618 12.82 -14.39 49.17
N LYS A 619 13.82 -14.78 49.97
CA LYS A 619 13.63 -15.26 51.34
C LYS A 619 13.46 -14.10 52.32
N GLN A 620 12.53 -14.27 53.26
CA GLN A 620 12.27 -13.41 54.41
C GLN A 620 13.53 -13.22 55.28
N PRO A 621 13.87 -12.01 55.76
CA PRO A 621 15.01 -11.85 56.66
C PRO A 621 14.57 -11.86 58.13
N ASP A 622 15.17 -12.77 58.89
CA ASP A 622 15.23 -12.69 60.34
C ASP A 622 16.32 -11.69 60.79
N THR A 623 16.01 -11.08 61.92
CA THR A 623 16.75 -10.07 62.67
C THR A 623 18.20 -10.44 62.99
N ASN A 624 19.15 -9.53 62.79
CA ASN A 624 19.98 -8.97 63.86
C ASN A 624 20.96 -7.89 63.39
N VAL A 625 21.18 -6.95 64.31
CA VAL A 625 21.77 -5.62 64.16
C VAL A 625 23.30 -5.66 64.21
N ALA A 626 23.95 -4.88 63.35
CA ALA A 626 25.23 -4.22 63.66
C ALA A 626 25.29 -2.85 62.96
N THR A 627 25.28 -1.81 63.78
CA THR A 627 25.23 -0.37 63.45
C THR A 627 26.54 0.16 62.86
N VAL A 628 26.44 0.90 61.75
CA VAL A 628 27.36 2.01 61.41
C VAL A 628 26.51 3.23 61.06
N GLN A 629 26.59 4.27 61.90
CA GLN A 629 25.87 5.53 61.74
C GLN A 629 26.53 6.42 60.67
N THR A 630 25.73 6.96 59.77
CA THR A 630 26.00 8.23 59.05
C THR A 630 24.73 9.11 59.11
N PRO A 631 24.86 10.44 59.15
CA PRO A 631 23.87 11.35 59.72
C PRO A 631 22.68 11.62 58.78
N PRO A 632 21.52 12.07 59.30
CA PRO A 632 20.30 12.20 58.50
C PRO A 632 20.40 13.40 57.57
N VAL A 633 20.30 13.15 56.26
CA VAL A 633 19.94 14.19 55.31
C VAL A 633 18.42 14.19 55.20
N THR A 634 17.81 15.20 55.81
CA THR A 634 16.40 15.56 55.66
C THR A 634 16.12 15.88 54.19
N ALA A 635 15.16 15.17 53.59
CA ALA A 635 14.60 15.56 52.30
C ALA A 635 13.93 16.94 52.43
N PRO A 636 14.17 17.89 51.52
CA PRO A 636 13.45 19.14 51.53
C PRO A 636 12.03 18.91 51.01
N THR A 637 11.04 18.95 51.90
CA THR A 637 9.64 19.16 51.55
C THR A 637 9.48 20.60 51.07
N VAL A 638 9.67 20.84 49.78
CA VAL A 638 9.11 22.04 49.13
C VAL A 638 7.72 21.64 48.65
N ALA A 639 6.68 22.12 49.33
CA ALA A 639 5.34 22.07 48.77
C ALA A 639 5.35 22.88 47.46
N ALA A 640 5.27 22.20 46.33
CA ALA A 640 5.15 22.83 45.01
C ALA A 640 3.75 23.46 44.92
N ASN A 641 3.62 24.70 45.39
CA ASN A 641 2.38 25.45 45.23
C ASN A 641 2.26 25.92 43.77
N ILE A 642 1.09 25.70 43.18
CA ILE A 642 0.76 26.18 41.82
C ILE A 642 0.84 27.71 41.81
N PRO A 643 1.49 28.33 40.81
CA PRO A 643 1.43 29.78 40.63
C PRO A 643 -0.03 30.26 40.60
N ALA A 644 -0.38 31.19 41.48
CA ALA A 644 -1.78 31.59 41.70
C ALA A 644 -2.42 32.21 40.44
N ASP A 645 -1.62 32.83 39.59
CA ASP A 645 -1.95 33.35 38.27
C ASP A 645 -2.29 32.24 37.27
N LEU A 646 -1.54 31.13 37.29
CA LEU A 646 -1.82 29.96 36.44
C LEU A 646 -3.12 29.27 36.87
N ALA A 647 -3.32 29.08 38.19
CA ALA A 647 -4.57 28.53 38.71
C ALA A 647 -5.78 29.42 38.39
N ALA A 648 -5.63 30.75 38.47
CA ALA A 648 -6.66 31.70 38.09
C ALA A 648 -6.97 31.65 36.58
N LEU A 649 -5.95 31.56 35.72
CA LEU A 649 -6.12 31.43 34.27
C LEU A 649 -6.94 30.20 33.90
N PHE A 650 -6.60 29.03 34.45
CA PHE A 650 -7.35 27.80 34.24
C PHE A 650 -8.82 27.97 34.65
N LYS A 651 -9.05 28.56 35.83
CA LYS A 651 -10.40 28.81 36.35
C LYS A 651 -11.22 29.76 35.47
N THR A 652 -10.61 30.82 34.92
CA THR A 652 -11.29 31.75 33.98
C THR A 652 -11.69 31.10 32.65
N LYS A 653 -11.06 29.97 32.30
CA LYS A 653 -11.30 29.24 31.05
C LYS A 653 -12.14 27.97 31.25
N GLY A 654 -12.73 27.77 32.44
CA GLY A 654 -13.56 26.60 32.74
C GLY A 654 -12.76 25.32 33.05
N ALA A 655 -11.47 25.47 33.34
CA ALA A 655 -10.53 24.39 33.61
C ALA A 655 -9.94 24.48 35.04
N ASN A 656 -9.20 23.45 35.42
CA ASN A 656 -8.53 23.31 36.70
C ASN A 656 -7.15 22.66 36.53
N ILE A 657 -6.24 22.97 37.44
CA ILE A 657 -4.88 22.42 37.51
C ILE A 657 -4.59 22.06 38.97
N GLU A 658 -4.13 20.84 39.22
CA GLU A 658 -3.85 20.34 40.57
C GLU A 658 -2.69 19.33 40.59
N LEU A 659 -1.97 19.20 41.71
CA LEU A 659 -0.96 18.16 41.91
C LEU A 659 -1.61 16.92 42.55
N LYS A 660 -1.59 15.79 41.85
CA LYS A 660 -2.07 14.49 42.37
C LYS A 660 -1.04 13.41 42.10
N ASP A 661 -0.72 12.61 43.11
CA ASP A 661 0.21 11.49 43.03
C ASP A 661 1.56 11.83 42.38
N GLY A 662 2.09 13.04 42.67
CA GLY A 662 3.36 13.51 42.13
C GLY A 662 3.32 13.88 40.64
N LYS A 663 2.13 14.08 40.03
CA LYS A 663 1.93 14.59 38.67
C LYS A 663 0.98 15.78 38.65
N TRP A 664 1.19 16.67 37.68
CA TRP A 664 0.31 17.81 37.44
C TRP A 664 -0.86 17.37 36.56
N VAL A 665 -2.08 17.40 37.11
CA VAL A 665 -3.30 17.00 36.41
C VAL A 665 -4.04 18.26 35.93
N LEU A 666 -4.23 18.38 34.62
CA LEU A 666 -5.02 19.44 33.98
C LEU A 666 -6.41 18.87 33.66
N SER A 667 -7.49 19.51 34.06
CA SER A 667 -8.85 18.96 33.87
C SER A 667 -9.91 20.04 33.68
N GLY A 668 -11.02 19.72 33.01
CA GLY A 668 -12.15 20.63 32.81
C GLY A 668 -12.52 20.86 31.34
N GLU A 669 -13.59 21.61 31.09
CA GLU A 669 -14.17 21.80 29.75
C GLU A 669 -13.87 23.19 29.21
N VAL A 670 -13.13 23.25 28.10
CA VAL A 670 -12.67 24.48 27.44
C VAL A 670 -13.41 24.70 26.13
N ALA A 671 -13.57 25.96 25.70
CA ALA A 671 -14.51 26.31 24.64
C ALA A 671 -14.14 25.74 23.25
N ASP A 672 -12.85 25.65 22.93
CA ASP A 672 -12.31 25.25 21.63
C ASP A 672 -10.90 24.66 21.78
N GLN A 673 -10.39 23.99 20.74
CA GLN A 673 -9.05 23.37 20.75
C GLN A 673 -7.94 24.40 20.92
N THR A 674 -8.10 25.62 20.37
CA THR A 674 -7.15 26.72 20.56
C THR A 674 -7.01 27.09 22.04
N SER A 675 -8.10 27.11 22.79
CA SER A 675 -8.10 27.36 24.23
C SER A 675 -7.46 26.20 25.01
N LYS A 676 -7.63 24.95 24.56
CA LYS A 676 -6.96 23.79 25.15
C LYS A 676 -5.45 23.85 24.96
N ASP A 677 -5.01 24.11 23.73
CA ASP A 677 -3.59 24.15 23.38
C ASP A 677 -2.89 25.35 24.06
N ASP A 678 -3.56 26.50 24.17
CA ASP A 678 -3.06 27.67 24.91
C ASP A 678 -2.85 27.35 26.40
N LEU A 679 -3.82 26.71 27.05
CA LEU A 679 -3.70 26.32 28.46
C LEU A 679 -2.62 25.25 28.68
N LEU A 680 -2.54 24.25 27.80
CA LEU A 680 -1.53 23.19 27.89
C LEU A 680 -0.11 23.73 27.68
N SER A 681 0.06 24.64 26.72
CA SER A 681 1.34 25.30 26.44
C SER A 681 1.79 26.16 27.62
N LYS A 682 0.89 26.98 28.18
CA LYS A 682 1.19 27.83 29.34
C LYS A 682 1.48 27.01 30.60
N ALA A 683 0.77 25.90 30.81
CA ALA A 683 1.06 24.99 31.90
C ALA A 683 2.44 24.31 31.74
N LYS A 684 2.76 23.81 30.54
CA LYS A 684 4.08 23.23 30.25
C LYS A 684 5.22 24.22 30.50
N ALA A 685 5.07 25.45 30.02
CA ALA A 685 6.07 26.50 30.20
C ALA A 685 6.28 26.87 31.68
N ALA A 686 5.19 27.06 32.43
CA ALA A 686 5.26 27.45 33.85
C ALA A 686 5.74 26.31 34.76
N LEU A 687 5.43 25.05 34.42
CA LEU A 687 5.81 23.89 35.23
C LEU A 687 7.23 23.39 34.93
N ALA A 688 7.74 23.63 33.72
CA ALA A 688 9.14 23.35 33.37
C ALA A 688 10.14 24.07 34.30
N THR A 689 9.76 25.21 34.86
CA THR A 689 10.58 25.99 35.79
C THR A 689 10.50 25.55 37.26
N LEU A 690 9.57 24.66 37.62
CA LEU A 690 9.29 24.32 39.03
C LEU A 690 9.85 22.96 39.49
N SER A 691 10.09 22.01 38.58
CA SER A 691 10.84 20.78 38.89
C SER A 691 11.16 19.98 37.62
N ALA A 692 12.42 19.61 37.42
CA ALA A 692 12.82 18.71 36.34
C ALA A 692 12.21 17.31 36.55
N GLY A 693 11.34 16.87 35.64
CA GLY A 693 10.89 15.48 35.54
C GLY A 693 9.50 15.14 36.08
N VAL A 694 8.69 16.12 36.52
CA VAL A 694 7.29 15.86 36.88
C VAL A 694 6.39 15.87 35.63
N GLY A 695 5.75 14.72 35.35
CA GLY A 695 4.88 14.55 34.18
C GLY A 695 3.54 15.29 34.30
N ILE A 696 3.00 15.72 33.15
CA ILE A 696 1.67 16.33 33.04
C ILE A 696 0.67 15.27 32.57
N ASP A 697 -0.45 15.15 33.27
CA ASP A 697 -1.60 14.33 32.92
C ASP A 697 -2.73 15.24 32.39
N ASP A 698 -2.86 15.34 31.06
CA ASP A 698 -3.83 16.20 30.39
C ASP A 698 -5.20 15.52 30.24
N LYS A 699 -6.19 16.05 30.96
CA LYS A 699 -7.61 15.67 30.92
C LYS A 699 -8.52 16.85 30.55
N LEU A 700 -8.01 17.86 29.86
CA LEU A 700 -8.82 18.96 29.34
C LEU A 700 -9.67 18.48 28.16
N MET A 701 -10.94 18.88 28.12
CA MET A 701 -11.90 18.49 27.09
C MET A 701 -12.43 19.72 26.35
N VAL A 702 -12.56 19.66 25.03
CA VAL A 702 -13.19 20.73 24.25
C VAL A 702 -14.71 20.57 24.28
N LYS A 703 -15.43 21.68 24.48
CA LYS A 703 -16.89 21.69 24.57
C LYS A 703 -17.50 21.35 23.20
N GLY A 704 -18.20 20.21 23.11
CA GLY A 704 -19.02 19.86 21.95
C GLY A 704 -18.53 18.70 21.05
N ALA A 705 -18.11 17.57 21.63
CA ALA A 705 -18.16 16.30 20.87
C ALA A 705 -19.63 15.87 20.75
N THR A 706 -20.33 16.30 19.70
CA THR A 706 -21.72 15.89 19.44
C THR A 706 -21.75 14.45 18.96
N ALA A 707 -22.61 13.61 19.54
CA ALA A 707 -22.93 12.30 18.97
C ALA A 707 -23.63 12.47 17.61
N SER A 708 -23.77 11.39 16.82
CA SER A 708 -24.67 11.43 15.66
C SER A 708 -26.08 11.84 16.09
N THR A 709 -26.82 12.49 15.19
CA THR A 709 -28.19 12.97 15.48
C THR A 709 -29.08 11.84 16.03
N GLY A 710 -29.54 11.98 17.28
CA GLY A 710 -30.37 10.99 17.97
C GLY A 710 -29.60 9.93 18.78
N ALA A 711 -28.26 9.94 18.74
CA ALA A 711 -27.41 9.04 19.50
C ALA A 711 -26.92 9.66 20.83
N GLN A 712 -26.51 8.79 21.76
CA GLN A 712 -25.82 9.16 22.98
C GLN A 712 -24.36 8.71 22.91
N LEU A 713 -23.42 9.66 23.04
CA LEU A 713 -21.99 9.35 23.06
C LEU A 713 -21.62 8.53 24.30
N LEU A 714 -20.96 7.39 24.10
CA LEU A 714 -20.39 6.56 25.16
C LEU A 714 -18.90 6.92 25.24
N LYS A 715 -18.52 7.72 26.24
CA LYS A 715 -17.15 8.24 26.44
C LYS A 715 -16.16 7.09 26.74
N VAL A 716 -15.74 6.37 25.69
CA VAL A 716 -14.80 5.25 25.77
C VAL A 716 -13.61 5.54 24.87
N GLU A 717 -12.46 5.81 25.47
CA GLU A 717 -11.22 6.13 24.76
C GLU A 717 -10.36 4.87 24.60
N PHE A 718 -10.48 4.20 23.46
CA PHE A 718 -9.65 3.04 23.16
C PHE A 718 -8.22 3.44 22.83
N ALA A 719 -7.25 2.62 23.26
CA ALA A 719 -5.88 2.73 22.78
C ALA A 719 -5.82 2.47 21.26
N ALA A 720 -4.78 3.02 20.61
CA ALA A 720 -4.55 2.81 19.18
C ALA A 720 -4.49 1.32 18.84
N GLY A 721 -5.17 0.90 17.77
CA GLY A 721 -5.25 -0.50 17.34
C GLY A 721 -5.97 -1.46 18.31
N SER A 722 -6.56 -0.96 19.40
CA SER A 722 -7.15 -1.80 20.45
C SER A 722 -8.68 -1.67 20.52
N ALA A 723 -9.33 -2.79 20.85
CA ALA A 723 -10.74 -2.87 21.25
C ALA A 723 -10.90 -3.18 22.75
N VAL A 724 -9.83 -3.10 23.53
CA VAL A 724 -9.87 -3.32 24.98
C VAL A 724 -10.44 -2.09 25.68
N ILE A 725 -11.52 -2.27 26.43
CA ILE A 725 -12.14 -1.17 27.21
C ILE A 725 -11.20 -0.77 28.35
N PRO A 726 -10.76 0.50 28.42
CA PRO A 726 -9.88 0.96 29.48
C PRO A 726 -10.60 0.98 30.83
N ALA A 727 -9.85 0.83 31.92
CA ALA A 727 -10.42 0.87 33.27
C ALA A 727 -11.14 2.20 33.58
N SER A 728 -10.67 3.31 33.00
CA SER A 728 -11.26 4.64 33.13
C SER A 728 -12.69 4.75 32.57
N ALA A 729 -13.05 3.94 31.58
CA ALA A 729 -14.37 3.97 30.95
C ALA A 729 -15.42 3.11 31.69
N LYS A 730 -14.99 2.18 32.55
CA LYS A 730 -15.87 1.18 33.19
C LYS A 730 -16.95 1.82 34.05
N ALA A 731 -16.60 2.79 34.90
CA ALA A 731 -17.57 3.46 35.76
C ALA A 731 -18.68 4.18 34.98
N GLY A 732 -18.34 4.78 33.83
CA GLY A 732 -19.32 5.42 32.95
C GLY A 732 -20.24 4.40 32.26
N LEU A 733 -19.68 3.28 31.81
CA LEU A 733 -20.43 2.18 31.22
C LEU A 733 -21.33 1.47 32.25
N ASP A 734 -20.92 1.36 33.50
CA ASP A 734 -21.73 0.78 34.58
C ASP A 734 -22.95 1.67 34.91
N ALA A 735 -22.75 2.98 34.93
CA ALA A 735 -23.84 3.96 35.07
C ALA A 735 -24.80 3.90 33.88
N PHE A 736 -24.27 3.81 32.67
CA PHE A 736 -25.07 3.66 31.45
C PHE A 736 -25.87 2.35 31.44
N ALA A 737 -25.26 1.22 31.79
CA ALA A 737 -25.92 -0.08 31.96
C ALA A 737 -27.05 -0.02 32.98
N THR A 738 -26.84 0.68 34.10
CA THR A 738 -27.88 0.90 35.11
C THR A 738 -29.06 1.71 34.55
N GLY A 739 -28.79 2.72 33.72
CA GLY A 739 -29.81 3.47 32.99
C GLY A 739 -30.62 2.58 32.03
N LEU A 740 -29.93 1.81 31.17
CA LEU A 740 -30.57 0.89 30.22
C LEU A 740 -31.45 -0.16 30.91
N LYS A 741 -31.00 -0.72 32.03
CA LYS A 741 -31.79 -1.69 32.82
C LYS A 741 -33.08 -1.08 33.39
N LYS A 742 -33.05 0.20 33.78
CA LYS A 742 -34.23 0.90 34.32
C LYS A 742 -35.22 1.28 33.23
N SER A 743 -34.75 1.69 32.07
CA SER A 743 -35.60 2.10 30.95
C SER A 743 -36.07 0.95 30.06
N ASN A 744 -35.39 -0.21 30.14
CA ASN A 744 -35.56 -1.33 29.22
C ASN A 744 -35.38 -0.92 27.73
N ALA A 745 -34.56 0.12 27.50
CA ALA A 745 -34.32 0.64 26.17
C ALA A 745 -33.51 -0.35 25.32
N LYS A 746 -33.90 -0.47 24.05
CA LYS A 746 -33.18 -1.25 23.03
C LYS A 746 -32.45 -0.32 22.08
N GLY A 747 -31.38 -0.79 21.45
CA GLY A 747 -30.66 0.03 20.47
C GLY A 747 -29.38 -0.60 19.97
N GLU A 748 -28.65 0.17 19.18
CA GLU A 748 -27.38 -0.23 18.61
C GLU A 748 -26.24 0.49 19.33
N ILE A 749 -25.15 -0.24 19.60
CA ILE A 749 -23.86 0.35 19.91
C ILE A 749 -23.08 0.48 18.60
N SER A 750 -22.85 1.73 18.19
CA SER A 750 -22.22 2.09 16.92
C SER A 750 -20.78 2.52 17.17
N GLY A 751 -19.82 1.83 16.53
CA GLY A 751 -18.40 2.14 16.60
C GLY A 751 -17.92 2.86 15.34
N HIS A 752 -17.10 3.89 15.51
CA HIS A 752 -16.59 4.74 14.44
C HIS A 752 -15.06 4.91 14.53
N SER A 753 -14.41 5.10 13.39
CA SER A 753 -13.01 5.46 13.24
C SER A 753 -12.87 6.79 12.50
N ASP A 754 -11.65 7.32 12.44
CA ASP A 754 -11.31 8.36 11.47
C ASP A 754 -10.94 7.73 10.12
N ASN A 755 -10.54 8.58 9.16
CA ASN A 755 -10.13 8.18 7.82
C ASN A 755 -8.63 7.82 7.69
N THR A 756 -7.91 7.65 8.80
CA THR A 756 -6.47 7.30 8.74
C THR A 756 -6.27 5.80 8.82
N GLY A 757 -5.45 5.26 7.92
CA GLY A 757 -5.19 3.82 7.82
C GLY A 757 -6.10 3.09 6.83
N ASP A 758 -6.00 1.76 6.81
CA ASP A 758 -6.75 0.91 5.89
C ASP A 758 -8.26 0.89 6.23
N PRO A 759 -9.16 1.18 5.26
CA PRO A 759 -10.60 1.22 5.51
C PRO A 759 -11.19 -0.10 6.04
N ALA A 760 -10.71 -1.25 5.55
CA ALA A 760 -11.20 -2.56 5.98
C ALA A 760 -10.76 -2.87 7.42
N ALA A 761 -9.52 -2.55 7.77
CA ALA A 761 -9.00 -2.65 9.14
C ALA A 761 -9.74 -1.71 10.10
N ASN A 762 -10.06 -0.50 9.66
CA ASN A 762 -10.82 0.49 10.42
C ASN A 762 -12.27 0.05 10.66
N LEU A 763 -12.92 -0.54 9.66
CA LEU A 763 -14.24 -1.13 9.80
C LEU A 763 -14.22 -2.33 10.77
N ALA A 764 -13.22 -3.20 10.65
CA ALA A 764 -13.05 -4.34 11.55
C ALA A 764 -12.80 -3.90 13.00
N LEU A 765 -11.91 -2.91 13.21
CA LEU A 765 -11.56 -2.39 14.53
C LEU A 765 -12.74 -1.65 15.19
N SER A 766 -13.46 -0.81 14.45
CA SER A 766 -14.65 -0.12 14.96
C SER A 766 -15.77 -1.10 15.33
N ASN A 767 -15.95 -2.17 14.55
CA ASN A 767 -16.89 -3.26 14.88
C ASN A 767 -16.45 -4.03 16.14
N ALA A 768 -15.15 -4.33 16.28
CA ALA A 768 -14.61 -4.99 17.46
C ALA A 768 -14.82 -4.15 18.73
N ARG A 769 -14.64 -2.83 18.66
CA ARG A 769 -14.92 -1.89 19.76
C ARG A 769 -16.39 -1.87 20.17
N ALA A 770 -17.30 -1.80 19.19
CA ALA A 770 -18.73 -1.87 19.45
C ALA A 770 -19.13 -3.19 20.14
N LYS A 771 -18.62 -4.32 19.65
CA LYS A 771 -18.84 -5.65 20.25
C LYS A 771 -18.29 -5.74 21.67
N ALA A 772 -17.10 -5.18 21.93
CA ALA A 772 -16.52 -5.15 23.27
C ALA A 772 -17.41 -4.40 24.27
N VAL A 773 -17.98 -3.26 23.85
CA VAL A 773 -18.90 -2.47 24.69
C VAL A 773 -20.20 -3.23 24.94
N VAL A 774 -20.80 -3.87 23.92
CA VAL A 774 -21.99 -4.72 24.12
C VAL A 774 -21.70 -5.85 25.10
N ALA A 775 -20.60 -6.60 24.90
CA ALA A 775 -20.22 -7.70 25.79
C ALA A 775 -20.03 -7.23 27.25
N TYR A 776 -19.43 -6.04 27.44
CA TYR A 776 -19.30 -5.44 28.75
C TYR A 776 -20.65 -5.08 29.38
N LEU A 777 -21.55 -4.43 28.63
CA LEU A 777 -22.88 -4.04 29.12
C LEU A 777 -23.76 -5.26 29.46
N LEU A 778 -23.66 -6.34 28.68
CA LEU A 778 -24.32 -7.63 28.99
C LEU A 778 -23.80 -8.23 30.30
N LYS A 779 -22.49 -8.18 30.54
CA LYS A 779 -21.89 -8.63 31.81
C LYS A 779 -22.39 -7.81 33.00
N GLN A 780 -22.74 -6.54 32.79
CA GLN A 780 -23.37 -5.67 33.80
C GLN A 780 -24.88 -5.90 33.97
N GLY A 781 -25.45 -6.92 33.31
CA GLY A 781 -26.83 -7.36 33.46
C GLY A 781 -27.85 -6.68 32.53
N VAL A 782 -27.41 -6.02 31.46
CA VAL A 782 -28.32 -5.58 30.39
C VAL A 782 -28.89 -6.80 29.66
N ALA A 783 -30.18 -6.80 29.32
CA ALA A 783 -30.86 -7.97 28.78
C ALA A 783 -30.25 -8.43 27.44
N ALA A 784 -30.00 -9.73 27.29
CA ALA A 784 -29.54 -10.31 26.02
C ALA A 784 -30.57 -10.04 24.91
N GLY A 785 -30.10 -9.60 23.73
CA GLY A 785 -30.95 -9.23 22.60
C GLY A 785 -31.55 -7.81 22.65
N SER A 786 -31.25 -7.01 23.68
CA SER A 786 -31.63 -5.58 23.71
C SER A 786 -30.65 -4.67 22.98
N LEU A 787 -29.42 -5.13 22.74
CA LEU A 787 -28.35 -4.37 22.10
C LEU A 787 -27.79 -5.09 20.88
N SER A 788 -27.60 -4.37 19.78
CA SER A 788 -26.78 -4.79 18.64
C SER A 788 -25.43 -4.05 18.64
N ALA A 789 -24.42 -4.61 17.98
CA ALA A 789 -23.13 -3.96 17.77
C ALA A 789 -22.90 -3.80 16.27
N LYS A 790 -22.46 -2.61 15.84
CA LYS A 790 -22.10 -2.35 14.45
C LYS A 790 -20.92 -1.40 14.34
N GLY A 791 -19.93 -1.76 13.53
CA GLY A 791 -18.86 -0.85 13.11
C GLY A 791 -19.25 -0.11 11.84
N TYR A 792 -18.86 1.16 11.78
CA TYR A 792 -19.08 2.05 10.63
C TYR A 792 -17.77 2.54 10.00
N GLY A 793 -16.62 2.16 10.54
CA GLY A 793 -15.33 2.69 10.07
C GLY A 793 -15.35 4.21 10.02
N SER A 794 -14.84 4.78 8.93
CA SER A 794 -14.83 6.22 8.65
C SER A 794 -16.12 6.78 8.05
N ASP A 795 -17.07 5.92 7.68
CA ASP A 795 -18.16 6.25 6.74
C ASP A 795 -19.25 7.16 7.35
N ALA A 796 -19.23 7.33 8.68
CA ALA A 796 -20.16 8.17 9.43
C ALA A 796 -19.41 9.23 10.26
N ALA A 797 -18.57 10.00 9.55
CA ALA A 797 -17.85 11.15 10.10
C ALA A 797 -18.84 12.25 10.53
N ILE A 798 -18.61 12.81 11.71
CA ILE A 798 -19.39 13.92 12.30
C ILE A 798 -18.57 15.22 12.34
N ALA A 799 -17.32 15.14 11.90
CA ALA A 799 -16.35 16.21 11.93
C ALA A 799 -15.35 16.07 10.78
N ASP A 800 -14.69 17.17 10.44
CA ASP A 800 -13.73 17.22 9.35
C ASP A 800 -12.47 16.38 9.64
N ASN A 801 -12.29 15.31 8.87
CA ASN A 801 -11.14 14.42 8.96
C ASN A 801 -9.80 15.07 8.54
N ALA A 802 -9.80 16.26 7.92
CA ALA A 802 -8.58 16.99 7.61
C ALA A 802 -7.87 17.49 8.88
N THR A 803 -8.63 17.75 9.96
CA THR A 803 -8.08 18.27 11.23
C THR A 803 -7.84 17.17 12.25
N ALA A 804 -6.80 17.33 13.08
CA ALA A 804 -6.52 16.38 14.17
C ALA A 804 -7.70 16.26 15.16
N ASP A 805 -8.38 17.38 15.42
CA ASP A 805 -9.58 17.45 16.24
C ASP A 805 -10.77 16.70 15.61
N GLY A 806 -11.04 16.91 14.32
CA GLY A 806 -12.13 16.22 13.66
C GLY A 806 -11.88 14.70 13.54
N ARG A 807 -10.63 14.28 13.31
CA ARG A 807 -10.26 12.86 13.41
C ARG A 807 -10.50 12.30 14.82
N ALA A 808 -10.13 13.04 15.86
CA ALA A 808 -10.41 12.63 17.24
C ALA A 808 -11.90 12.49 17.53
N ARG A 809 -12.75 13.40 17.01
CA ARG A 809 -14.21 13.33 17.12
C ARG A 809 -14.83 12.17 16.33
N ASN A 810 -14.21 11.78 15.22
CA ASN A 810 -14.67 10.64 14.43
C ASN A 810 -14.33 9.28 15.05
N ARG A 811 -13.26 9.19 15.87
CA ARG A 811 -12.93 7.99 16.67
C ARG A 811 -13.81 7.88 17.93
N ARG A 812 -15.04 7.39 17.78
CA ARG A 812 -16.04 7.34 18.88
C ARG A 812 -16.81 6.04 18.96
N VAL A 813 -17.47 5.82 20.09
CA VAL A 813 -18.53 4.82 20.27
C VAL A 813 -19.77 5.51 20.82
N GLU A 814 -20.92 5.20 20.26
CA GLU A 814 -22.19 5.81 20.66
C GLU A 814 -23.31 4.76 20.75
N PHE A 815 -24.38 5.10 21.46
CA PHE A 815 -25.61 4.31 21.54
C PHE A 815 -26.70 4.99 20.74
N MET A 816 -27.25 4.29 19.76
CA MET A 816 -28.41 4.70 18.99
C MET A 816 -29.66 3.97 19.50
N PRO A 817 -30.63 4.65 20.14
CA PRO A 817 -31.87 4.02 20.55
C PRO A 817 -32.63 3.45 19.33
N ALA A 818 -33.21 2.27 19.48
CA ALA A 818 -34.16 1.74 18.51
C ALA A 818 -35.41 2.64 18.47
N LYS A 819 -35.88 2.98 17.27
CA LYS A 819 -37.09 3.79 17.08
C LYS A 819 -38.36 3.03 17.46
#